data_AF-A0A1I2K9D1-F1
#
_entry.id   AF-A0A1I2K9D1-F1
#
_cell.length_a   1.000
_cell.length_b   1.000
_cell.length_c   1.000
_cell.angle_alpha   90.00
_cell.angle_beta   90.00
_cell.angle_gamma   90.00
#
_symmetry.space_group_name_H-M   'P 1'
#
loop_
_entity.id
_entity.type
_entity.pdbx_description
1 polymer ?
#
loop_
_entity_poly.entity_id
_entity_poly.type
_entity_poly.pdbx_seq_one_letter_code
_entity_poly.pdbx_strand_id
1 'polypeptide(L)'
;MGIGRDRGLWRIGAGVLAAALLGCGSSQRPQIQAGACTLHSSGGFVSAHRGGAAYAPENTLLAFANAVRLGVDEIELDVQLTADGELVVIHDDTLDRTTDCSGTVGAWTLAQIRACDAAYWFAPGQATTAPDTGLAHPLRGTGVRIPSLREVLDWHATLPCPPRLSIEIKNIPGETNFDPVGTRSADVLLPLLEAYALAERIVVQSFWPPTLDAVKRRNPAIRTQLLTTSSTGQTATMNLAYTTAGGHDISAPNFDAPDFDAAFVALAHAAGKAVVPYTVDTARDQQTTLALGVDGLITNYPGCALHLRQRPLPDKLTPDGVPPLPACPPSPGNPLPGMPDRPSPEVCAALRPARWQPASGAAAPHARLRVVGIQFKHDVRHVESYASFRTKMRCLMEDHAVPLMQPGLPMLVVFNEDIGLMTLATGSRGALVREQAQTPLRAPAGDAAPLGIVAALGLLNTSYAPQIAAYQAMFGPVDPRKQVLLAATDTFARAYSQTFSDIARDYGVYVVASNNMARYRASRDPLDIALFKDPDLDSVDEVYIATEPVVTNQTAIWGPVDIHPEAPKGETNLLFRNHKVPLTDIELTVLALDEGPAEGDAALANAAGIEIEGFRLGFATSLPAFQWGYDFGQRPADFQPCADVRARYMPCMDALGVDVVIQAEANPGRWATNQAGGWQPLEWMLSTWRTVADPTVRFRYNVTPHLVGNLLDLVFDGQSAITARGAQAPLRHYVGNLEFEPGVDLEAYRVFQGEKREFIALAPWVVPDAPRAELRAVAAALAPGSGDALENDYLETAVWADFTR
;
A
#
# COMPACT_ATOMS: atom_id res chain seq x y z
N MET A 1 -7.40 27.86 -74.19
CA MET A 1 -6.79 26.62 -74.74
C MET A 1 -7.49 25.49 -74.00
N GLY A 2 -8.48 24.79 -74.54
CA GLY A 2 -8.53 24.03 -75.80
C GLY A 2 -9.18 22.68 -75.43
N ILE A 3 -10.52 22.56 -75.46
CA ILE A 3 -11.34 21.81 -76.44
C ILE A 3 -11.30 20.27 -76.16
N GLY A 4 -12.39 19.50 -76.14
CA GLY A 4 -13.74 19.66 -76.68
C GLY A 4 -14.75 18.66 -76.05
N ARG A 5 -16.07 18.90 -76.16
CA ARG A 5 -17.03 18.48 -77.23
C ARG A 5 -17.52 17.03 -77.03
N ASP A 6 -18.79 16.65 -77.21
CA ASP A 6 -20.06 17.30 -77.57
C ASP A 6 -21.20 16.24 -77.38
N ARG A 7 -22.43 16.73 -77.11
CA ARG A 7 -23.79 16.33 -77.59
C ARG A 7 -23.98 14.91 -78.21
N GLY A 8 -25.04 14.13 -77.98
CA GLY A 8 -26.49 14.42 -77.95
C GLY A 8 -27.27 13.12 -78.30
N LEU A 9 -28.47 12.90 -77.73
CA LEU A 9 -29.80 12.84 -78.40
C LEU A 9 -30.28 11.49 -79.02
N TRP A 10 -31.34 10.94 -78.39
CA TRP A 10 -32.57 10.23 -78.83
C TRP A 10 -32.61 8.94 -79.72
N ARG A 11 -33.26 7.92 -79.11
CA ARG A 11 -34.29 6.93 -79.60
C ARG A 11 -33.90 5.91 -80.69
N ILE A 12 -34.22 4.61 -80.50
CA ILE A 12 -35.40 3.82 -80.95
C ILE A 12 -35.13 2.37 -80.42
N GLY A 13 -36.02 1.46 -80.02
CA GLY A 13 -37.48 1.33 -79.98
C GLY A 13 -37.89 -0.12 -79.54
N ALA A 14 -39.20 -0.28 -79.28
CA ALA A 14 -40.03 -1.51 -79.25
C ALA A 14 -39.62 -2.69 -78.32
N GLY A 15 -40.31 -2.94 -77.20
CA GLY A 15 -41.49 -3.86 -77.10
C GLY A 15 -41.07 -5.03 -76.17
N VAL A 16 -41.84 -5.60 -75.24
CA VAL A 16 -43.28 -5.93 -75.15
C VAL A 16 -43.68 -6.09 -73.67
N LEU A 17 -44.97 -5.85 -73.43
CA LEU A 17 -45.78 -5.99 -72.20
C LEU A 17 -45.61 -7.31 -71.40
N ALA A 18 -45.69 -7.23 -70.06
CA ALA A 18 -46.88 -7.68 -69.29
C ALA A 18 -46.75 -7.46 -67.75
N ALA A 19 -47.76 -6.77 -67.19
CA ALA A 19 -48.39 -6.90 -65.84
C ALA A 19 -47.52 -6.82 -64.57
N ALA A 20 -47.88 -6.18 -63.44
CA ALA A 20 -49.16 -5.71 -62.92
C ALA A 20 -48.95 -4.60 -61.86
N LEU A 21 -50.07 -3.98 -61.48
CA LEU A 21 -50.26 -2.79 -60.65
C LEU A 21 -49.82 -2.88 -59.18
N LEU A 22 -49.28 -1.75 -58.71
CA LEU A 22 -49.51 -1.06 -57.42
C LEU A 22 -50.07 -1.88 -56.24
N GLY A 23 -49.23 -2.08 -55.23
CA GLY A 23 -49.62 -2.30 -53.84
C GLY A 23 -48.73 -1.43 -52.93
N CYS A 24 -49.36 -0.61 -52.09
CA CYS A 24 -48.68 0.17 -51.05
C CYS A 24 -47.84 -0.75 -50.16
N GLY A 25 -46.52 -0.53 -50.13
CA GLY A 25 -45.57 -1.30 -49.33
C GLY A 25 -45.10 -0.50 -48.13
N SER A 26 -45.46 -0.98 -46.94
CA SER A 26 -44.86 -0.69 -45.65
C SER A 26 -43.33 -0.58 -45.72
N SER A 27 -42.75 0.47 -45.12
CA SER A 27 -41.31 0.60 -44.92
C SER A 27 -40.81 -0.52 -43.99
N GLN A 28 -40.31 -1.60 -44.56
CA GLN A 28 -39.61 -2.65 -43.82
C GLN A 28 -38.24 -2.11 -43.38
N ARG A 29 -38.00 -2.09 -42.06
CA ARG A 29 -36.66 -1.89 -41.48
C ARG A 29 -35.76 -3.04 -41.94
N PRO A 30 -34.46 -2.79 -42.22
CA PRO A 30 -33.55 -3.84 -42.65
C PRO A 30 -33.41 -4.90 -41.56
N GLN A 31 -33.66 -6.15 -41.94
CA GLN A 31 -33.40 -7.32 -41.10
C GLN A 31 -31.88 -7.53 -41.02
N ILE A 32 -31.29 -7.30 -39.85
CA ILE A 32 -29.88 -7.61 -39.57
C ILE A 32 -29.72 -9.14 -39.61
N GLN A 33 -28.87 -9.65 -40.51
CA GLN A 33 -28.44 -11.05 -40.46
C GLN A 33 -27.57 -11.25 -39.22
N ALA A 34 -28.03 -12.10 -38.31
CA ALA A 34 -27.27 -12.54 -37.14
C ALA A 34 -26.09 -13.44 -37.57
N GLY A 35 -24.94 -12.82 -37.89
CA GLY A 35 -23.65 -13.49 -37.82
C GLY A 35 -23.30 -13.76 -36.35
N ALA A 36 -22.68 -14.91 -36.06
CA ALA A 36 -22.52 -15.47 -34.72
C ALA A 36 -21.76 -14.56 -33.72
N CYS A 37 -22.48 -13.71 -33.00
CA CYS A 37 -21.97 -13.09 -31.77
C CYS A 37 -22.03 -14.14 -30.64
N THR A 38 -20.93 -14.83 -30.36
CA THR A 38 -20.83 -15.74 -29.21
C THR A 38 -20.56 -14.96 -27.93
N LEU A 39 -21.59 -14.76 -27.09
CA LEU A 39 -21.39 -14.44 -25.68
C LEU A 39 -20.61 -15.60 -25.04
N HIS A 40 -19.44 -15.31 -24.49
CA HIS A 40 -18.60 -16.33 -23.87
C HIS A 40 -19.21 -16.71 -22.51
N SER A 41 -19.88 -17.86 -22.44
CA SER A 41 -20.71 -18.24 -21.29
C SER A 41 -20.00 -19.10 -20.24
N SER A 42 -18.72 -19.43 -20.41
CA SER A 42 -17.97 -20.23 -19.43
C SER A 42 -17.19 -19.33 -18.48
N GLY A 43 -17.66 -19.21 -17.23
CA GLY A 43 -16.91 -18.57 -16.15
C GLY A 43 -17.32 -17.14 -15.78
N GLY A 44 -18.59 -16.75 -15.93
CA GLY A 44 -19.04 -15.40 -15.52
C GLY A 44 -18.50 -14.26 -16.39
N PHE A 45 -19.23 -13.16 -16.43
CA PHE A 45 -18.99 -12.05 -17.36
C PHE A 45 -18.07 -10.97 -16.79
N VAL A 46 -17.34 -10.26 -17.65
CA VAL A 46 -16.48 -9.13 -17.29
C VAL A 46 -17.21 -7.83 -17.57
N SER A 47 -17.49 -7.06 -16.51
CA SER A 47 -18.10 -5.74 -16.57
C SER A 47 -17.05 -4.65 -16.42
N ALA A 48 -16.91 -3.81 -17.46
CA ALA A 48 -15.94 -2.73 -17.50
C ALA A 48 -16.46 -1.51 -16.73
N HIS A 49 -16.01 -1.35 -15.48
CA HIS A 49 -16.41 -0.24 -14.59
C HIS A 49 -16.12 1.10 -15.26
N ARG A 50 -17.17 1.88 -15.51
CA ARG A 50 -17.12 3.17 -16.23
C ARG A 50 -16.40 3.09 -17.59
N GLY A 51 -16.41 1.93 -18.24
CA GLY A 51 -15.68 1.64 -19.48
C GLY A 51 -14.24 1.11 -19.30
N GLY A 52 -13.85 0.68 -18.10
CA GLY A 52 -12.50 0.21 -17.79
C GLY A 52 -11.58 1.39 -17.47
N ALA A 53 -11.93 2.13 -16.43
CA ALA A 53 -11.36 3.43 -16.08
C ALA A 53 -9.84 3.44 -15.85
N ALA A 54 -9.19 2.29 -15.65
CA ALA A 54 -7.73 2.23 -15.59
C ALA A 54 -7.07 2.50 -16.96
N TYR A 55 -7.76 2.19 -18.07
CA TYR A 55 -7.19 2.26 -19.42
C TYR A 55 -7.59 3.52 -20.20
N ALA A 56 -8.69 4.18 -19.84
CA ALA A 56 -9.24 5.34 -20.56
C ALA A 56 -10.06 6.23 -19.61
N PRO A 57 -10.28 7.53 -19.95
CA PRO A 57 -11.06 8.45 -19.12
C PRO A 57 -12.47 7.92 -18.87
N GLU A 58 -12.82 7.71 -17.60
CA GLU A 58 -14.07 7.08 -17.17
C GLU A 58 -15.32 7.73 -17.79
N ASN A 59 -16.36 6.93 -18.05
CA ASN A 59 -17.68 7.42 -18.49
C ASN A 59 -17.68 8.21 -19.82
N THR A 60 -16.70 7.96 -20.69
CA THR A 60 -16.60 8.58 -22.02
C THR A 60 -16.84 7.57 -23.15
N LEU A 61 -17.29 8.06 -24.31
CA LEU A 61 -17.36 7.23 -25.53
C LEU A 61 -15.99 6.62 -25.91
N LEU A 62 -14.88 7.29 -25.56
CA LEU A 62 -13.53 6.77 -25.75
C LEU A 62 -13.27 5.53 -24.89
N ALA A 63 -13.63 5.58 -23.59
CA ALA A 63 -13.52 4.42 -22.71
C ALA A 63 -14.43 3.27 -23.16
N PHE A 64 -15.68 3.56 -23.53
CA PHE A 64 -16.61 2.54 -24.00
C PHE A 64 -16.14 1.87 -25.30
N ALA A 65 -15.64 2.65 -26.27
CA ALA A 65 -15.03 2.09 -27.48
C ALA A 65 -13.80 1.23 -27.17
N ASN A 66 -12.98 1.64 -26.21
CA ASN A 66 -11.85 0.83 -25.74
C ASN A 66 -12.31 -0.48 -25.10
N ALA A 67 -13.33 -0.46 -24.25
CA ALA A 67 -13.89 -1.65 -23.63
C ALA A 67 -14.43 -2.65 -24.67
N VAL A 68 -15.14 -2.18 -25.70
CA VAL A 68 -15.58 -3.02 -26.83
C VAL A 68 -14.37 -3.66 -27.54
N ARG A 69 -13.31 -2.88 -27.76
CA ARG A 69 -12.06 -3.35 -28.40
C ARG A 69 -11.34 -4.41 -27.57
N LEU A 70 -11.40 -4.34 -26.24
CA LEU A 70 -10.89 -5.38 -25.33
C LEU A 70 -11.75 -6.65 -25.37
N GLY A 71 -12.99 -6.55 -25.82
CA GLY A 71 -13.93 -7.68 -25.88
C GLY A 71 -14.60 -7.97 -24.54
N VAL A 72 -14.94 -6.94 -23.76
CA VAL A 72 -15.72 -7.09 -22.52
C VAL A 72 -17.16 -7.53 -22.81
N ASP A 73 -17.83 -8.09 -21.80
CA ASP A 73 -19.20 -8.60 -21.96
C ASP A 73 -20.26 -7.55 -21.58
N GLU A 74 -19.89 -6.65 -20.67
CA GLU A 74 -20.74 -5.56 -20.19
C GLU A 74 -19.92 -4.28 -20.03
N ILE A 75 -20.54 -3.15 -20.36
CA ILE A 75 -20.05 -1.81 -20.04
C ILE A 75 -20.91 -1.27 -18.92
N GLU A 76 -20.24 -0.92 -17.84
CA GLU A 76 -20.84 -0.26 -16.70
C GLU A 76 -20.67 1.26 -16.86
N LEU A 77 -21.71 2.03 -16.55
CA LEU A 77 -21.71 3.48 -16.61
C LEU A 77 -22.67 4.11 -15.59
N ASP A 78 -22.38 5.34 -15.22
CA ASP A 78 -23.16 6.11 -14.25
C ASP A 78 -23.97 7.22 -14.94
N VAL A 79 -25.19 7.50 -14.48
CA VAL A 79 -25.97 8.65 -14.97
C VAL A 79 -26.40 9.62 -13.89
N GLN A 80 -26.33 10.90 -14.23
CA GLN A 80 -26.79 12.05 -13.43
C GLN A 80 -27.72 12.93 -14.28
N LEU A 81 -28.58 13.71 -13.61
CA LEU A 81 -29.56 14.58 -14.27
C LEU A 81 -29.07 16.03 -14.36
N THR A 82 -29.14 16.63 -15.54
CA THR A 82 -28.81 18.04 -15.80
C THR A 82 -29.94 19.00 -15.40
N ALA A 83 -29.65 20.30 -15.39
CA ALA A 83 -30.63 21.36 -15.10
C ALA A 83 -31.80 21.41 -16.11
N ASP A 84 -31.55 21.00 -17.35
CA ASP A 84 -32.54 20.92 -18.44
C ASP A 84 -33.20 19.53 -18.57
N GLY A 85 -32.96 18.63 -17.61
CA GLY A 85 -33.65 17.35 -17.51
C GLY A 85 -33.12 16.24 -18.42
N GLU A 86 -31.89 16.36 -18.89
CA GLU A 86 -31.21 15.34 -19.70
C GLU A 86 -30.33 14.44 -18.81
N LEU A 87 -30.14 13.18 -19.21
CA LEU A 87 -29.22 12.27 -18.53
C LEU A 87 -27.82 12.39 -19.14
N VAL A 88 -26.83 12.73 -18.32
CA VAL A 88 -25.41 12.75 -18.67
C VAL A 88 -24.67 11.61 -17.99
N VAL A 89 -23.63 11.11 -18.65
CA VAL A 89 -22.87 9.94 -18.18
C VAL A 89 -21.67 10.41 -17.37
N ILE A 90 -21.81 10.41 -16.06
CA ILE A 90 -20.82 10.90 -15.09
C ILE A 90 -21.12 10.28 -13.72
N HIS A 91 -20.07 9.98 -12.96
CA HIS A 91 -20.19 9.31 -11.66
C HIS A 91 -20.65 10.26 -10.55
N ASP A 92 -19.93 11.37 -10.37
CA ASP A 92 -20.17 12.29 -9.25
C ASP A 92 -21.36 13.21 -9.55
N ASP A 93 -22.01 13.74 -8.52
CA ASP A 93 -23.01 14.79 -8.66
C ASP A 93 -22.39 16.18 -8.96
N THR A 94 -21.05 16.24 -9.07
CA THR A 94 -20.23 17.41 -9.40
C THR A 94 -19.32 17.16 -10.60
N LEU A 95 -18.88 18.23 -11.28
CA LEU A 95 -17.99 18.18 -12.43
C LEU A 95 -16.49 18.14 -12.07
N ASP A 96 -16.16 18.49 -10.82
CA ASP A 96 -14.83 18.91 -10.37
C ASP A 96 -13.75 17.84 -10.49
N ARG A 97 -14.08 16.57 -10.22
CA ARG A 97 -13.09 15.48 -10.23
C ARG A 97 -12.65 15.12 -11.64
N THR A 98 -13.59 15.03 -12.57
CA THR A 98 -13.36 14.41 -13.88
C THR A 98 -13.33 15.40 -15.04
N THR A 99 -13.34 16.70 -14.76
CA THR A 99 -13.33 17.73 -15.81
C THR A 99 -12.50 18.96 -15.43
N ASP A 100 -12.41 19.90 -16.36
CA ASP A 100 -11.92 21.27 -16.12
C ASP A 100 -13.02 22.26 -15.68
N CYS A 101 -14.25 21.77 -15.49
CA CYS A 101 -15.39 22.53 -14.99
C CYS A 101 -15.60 22.30 -13.49
N SER A 102 -16.38 23.18 -12.86
CA SER A 102 -16.68 23.11 -11.42
C SER A 102 -18.16 23.30 -11.13
N GLY A 103 -18.64 22.66 -10.06
CA GLY A 103 -20.00 22.76 -9.56
C GLY A 103 -20.85 21.53 -9.84
N THR A 104 -22.11 21.58 -9.38
CA THR A 104 -23.02 20.43 -9.45
C THR A 104 -23.56 20.21 -10.85
N VAL A 105 -23.69 18.95 -11.25
CA VAL A 105 -24.24 18.55 -12.56
C VAL A 105 -25.66 19.10 -12.75
N GLY A 106 -26.48 19.06 -11.69
CA GLY A 106 -27.86 19.55 -11.71
C GLY A 106 -28.01 21.08 -11.86
N ALA A 107 -26.92 21.85 -11.79
CA ALA A 107 -26.92 23.29 -12.04
C ALA A 107 -26.57 23.66 -13.49
N TRP A 108 -26.13 22.70 -14.30
CA TRP A 108 -25.68 22.92 -15.66
C TRP A 108 -26.62 22.27 -16.69
N THR A 109 -26.81 22.92 -17.83
CA THR A 109 -27.50 22.31 -18.99
C THR A 109 -26.59 21.33 -19.71
N LEU A 110 -27.16 20.39 -20.47
CA LEU A 110 -26.38 19.46 -21.30
C LEU A 110 -25.40 20.19 -22.24
N ALA A 111 -25.84 21.31 -22.82
CA ALA A 111 -25.01 22.11 -23.72
C ALA A 111 -23.78 22.70 -23.02
N GLN A 112 -23.90 23.10 -21.75
CA GLN A 112 -22.77 23.62 -20.97
C GLN A 112 -21.83 22.49 -20.53
N ILE A 113 -22.36 21.35 -20.07
CA ILE A 113 -21.55 20.19 -19.66
C ILE A 113 -20.73 19.64 -20.83
N ARG A 114 -21.29 19.64 -22.05
CA ARG A 114 -20.58 19.22 -23.27
C ARG A 114 -19.39 20.11 -23.63
N ALA A 115 -19.24 21.29 -23.03
CA ALA A 115 -18.07 22.14 -23.25
C ALA A 115 -16.86 21.69 -22.40
N CYS A 116 -17.09 20.95 -21.31
CA CYS A 116 -16.06 20.51 -20.38
C CYS A 116 -15.16 19.41 -20.96
N ASP A 117 -13.88 19.43 -20.62
CA ASP A 117 -12.90 18.41 -20.98
C ASP A 117 -12.93 17.23 -20.00
N ALA A 118 -13.57 16.14 -20.41
CA ALA A 118 -13.72 14.94 -19.58
C ALA A 118 -12.44 14.09 -19.44
N ALA A 119 -11.36 14.47 -20.12
CA ALA A 119 -10.06 13.83 -20.00
C ALA A 119 -9.03 14.70 -19.26
N TYR A 120 -9.42 15.85 -18.72
CA TYR A 120 -8.52 16.81 -18.07
C TYR A 120 -7.69 16.20 -16.93
N TRP A 121 -8.28 15.23 -16.23
CA TRP A 121 -7.76 14.57 -15.03
C TRP A 121 -7.05 13.23 -15.31
N PHE A 122 -7.26 12.62 -16.48
CA PHE A 122 -6.97 11.20 -16.67
C PHE A 122 -5.48 10.90 -16.80
N ALA A 123 -5.00 9.92 -16.04
CA ALA A 123 -3.71 9.26 -16.20
C ALA A 123 -3.91 7.73 -16.16
N PRO A 124 -3.22 6.96 -17.03
CA PRO A 124 -3.41 5.51 -17.12
C PRO A 124 -2.97 4.80 -15.83
N GLY A 125 -3.78 3.86 -15.35
CA GLY A 125 -3.52 3.04 -14.17
C GLY A 125 -3.72 3.74 -12.82
N GLN A 126 -4.24 4.96 -12.81
CA GLN A 126 -4.48 5.71 -11.58
C GLN A 126 -5.81 5.33 -10.91
N ALA A 127 -5.90 5.50 -9.59
CA ALA A 127 -7.15 5.35 -8.84
C ALA A 127 -8.20 6.39 -9.27
N THR A 128 -9.45 5.96 -9.40
CA THR A 128 -10.55 6.80 -9.92
C THR A 128 -11.13 7.78 -8.90
N THR A 129 -10.84 7.63 -7.61
CA THR A 129 -11.47 8.44 -6.55
C THR A 129 -10.75 9.76 -6.26
N ALA A 130 -9.46 9.88 -6.59
CA ALA A 130 -8.66 11.09 -6.37
C ALA A 130 -7.63 11.27 -7.49
N PRO A 131 -7.89 12.12 -8.50
CA PRO A 131 -6.95 12.43 -9.57
C PRO A 131 -5.64 13.01 -9.05
N ASP A 132 -4.50 12.53 -9.59
CA ASP A 132 -3.18 13.04 -9.21
C ASP A 132 -2.77 14.09 -10.22
N THR A 133 -2.76 15.34 -9.78
CA THR A 133 -2.40 16.49 -10.62
C THR A 133 -0.93 16.53 -11.01
N GLY A 134 -0.08 15.72 -10.37
CA GLY A 134 1.34 15.58 -10.67
C GLY A 134 1.66 14.64 -11.84
N LEU A 135 0.70 13.82 -12.28
CA LEU A 135 0.89 12.89 -13.39
C LEU A 135 0.70 13.55 -14.75
N ALA A 136 1.31 12.96 -15.78
CA ALA A 136 1.06 13.37 -17.16
C ALA A 136 -0.37 12.98 -17.58
N HIS A 137 -1.13 13.94 -18.12
CA HIS A 137 -2.49 13.74 -18.60
C HIS A 137 -2.55 13.74 -20.13
N PRO A 138 -2.31 12.58 -20.79
CA PRO A 138 -2.03 12.52 -22.22
C PRO A 138 -3.20 12.95 -23.12
N LEU A 139 -4.43 12.92 -22.58
CA LEU A 139 -5.65 13.21 -23.32
C LEU A 139 -6.25 14.59 -23.00
N ARG A 140 -5.58 15.39 -22.14
CA ARG A 140 -6.03 16.74 -21.82
C ARG A 140 -6.08 17.60 -23.09
N GLY A 141 -7.20 18.29 -23.31
CA GLY A 141 -7.43 19.17 -24.44
C GLY A 141 -7.67 18.45 -25.78
N THR A 142 -7.77 17.12 -25.80
CA THR A 142 -7.87 16.34 -27.05
C THR A 142 -9.29 16.24 -27.61
N GLY A 143 -10.29 16.82 -26.93
CA GLY A 143 -11.67 16.83 -27.40
C GLY A 143 -12.58 15.79 -26.74
N VAL A 144 -12.11 15.06 -25.72
CA VAL A 144 -12.94 14.12 -24.96
C VAL A 144 -13.97 14.88 -24.13
N ARG A 145 -15.23 14.44 -24.15
CA ARG A 145 -16.38 15.11 -23.52
C ARG A 145 -17.22 14.15 -22.69
N ILE A 146 -17.97 14.69 -21.74
CA ILE A 146 -19.06 13.98 -21.06
C ILE A 146 -20.18 13.74 -22.10
N PRO A 147 -20.55 12.48 -22.39
CA PRO A 147 -21.65 12.19 -23.29
C PRO A 147 -23.00 12.27 -22.55
N SER A 148 -24.06 12.61 -23.27
CA SER A 148 -25.42 12.28 -22.85
C SER A 148 -25.65 10.77 -22.94
N LEU A 149 -26.58 10.23 -22.15
CA LEU A 149 -26.97 8.84 -22.28
C LEU A 149 -27.51 8.54 -23.69
N ARG A 150 -28.22 9.49 -24.30
CA ARG A 150 -28.70 9.37 -25.69
C ARG A 150 -27.54 9.13 -26.67
N GLU A 151 -26.45 9.89 -26.55
CA GLU A 151 -25.26 9.69 -27.40
C GLU A 151 -24.63 8.31 -27.20
N VAL A 152 -24.60 7.81 -25.97
CA VAL A 152 -24.13 6.45 -25.68
C VAL A 152 -25.03 5.40 -26.31
N LEU A 153 -26.36 5.56 -26.22
CA LEU A 153 -27.32 4.63 -26.82
C LEU A 153 -27.28 4.67 -28.36
N ASP A 154 -27.14 5.86 -28.95
CA ASP A 154 -26.97 6.03 -30.40
C ASP A 154 -25.70 5.33 -30.89
N TRP A 155 -24.58 5.56 -30.21
CA TRP A 155 -23.32 4.87 -30.50
C TRP A 155 -23.45 3.35 -30.33
N HIS A 156 -24.02 2.89 -29.22
CA HIS A 156 -24.21 1.46 -28.90
C HIS A 156 -25.04 0.74 -29.96
N ALA A 157 -26.10 1.38 -30.47
CA ALA A 157 -26.95 0.85 -31.52
C ALA A 157 -26.22 0.66 -32.87
N THR A 158 -25.07 1.31 -33.07
CA THR A 158 -24.25 1.11 -34.28
C THR A 158 -23.33 -0.12 -34.21
N LEU A 159 -23.16 -0.71 -33.02
CA LEU A 159 -22.24 -1.82 -32.82
C LEU A 159 -22.81 -3.12 -33.42
N PRO A 160 -22.00 -3.93 -34.12
CA PRO A 160 -22.46 -5.19 -34.70
C PRO A 160 -22.75 -6.25 -33.63
N CYS A 161 -21.90 -6.32 -32.60
CA CYS A 161 -22.07 -7.19 -31.44
C CYS A 161 -21.91 -6.33 -30.16
N PRO A 162 -22.95 -5.58 -29.76
CA PRO A 162 -22.86 -4.70 -28.60
C PRO A 162 -22.74 -5.50 -27.28
N PRO A 163 -21.85 -5.12 -26.35
CA PRO A 163 -21.88 -5.63 -24.98
C PRO A 163 -23.17 -5.16 -24.28
N ARG A 164 -23.53 -5.82 -23.17
CA ARG A 164 -24.60 -5.33 -22.29
C ARG A 164 -24.23 -3.96 -21.73
N LEU A 165 -25.23 -3.15 -21.41
CA LEU A 165 -25.04 -1.94 -20.61
C LEU A 165 -25.58 -2.18 -19.20
N SER A 166 -24.77 -1.85 -18.18
CA SER A 166 -25.21 -1.68 -16.80
C SER A 166 -25.23 -0.19 -16.48
N ILE A 167 -26.41 0.37 -16.32
CA ILE A 167 -26.63 1.81 -16.10
C ILE A 167 -26.92 2.03 -14.63
N GLU A 168 -26.00 2.67 -13.92
CA GLU A 168 -26.24 3.12 -12.55
C GLU A 168 -27.03 4.42 -12.54
N ILE A 169 -28.21 4.39 -11.92
CA ILE A 169 -28.87 5.62 -11.48
C ILE A 169 -28.23 6.05 -10.16
N LYS A 170 -27.42 7.12 -10.23
CA LYS A 170 -26.88 7.77 -9.04
C LYS A 170 -28.01 8.46 -8.27
N ASN A 171 -28.14 8.06 -7.02
CA ASN A 171 -29.14 8.60 -6.10
C ASN A 171 -28.75 8.23 -4.66
N ILE A 172 -27.66 8.82 -4.17
CA ILE A 172 -27.06 8.44 -2.89
C ILE A 172 -27.45 9.48 -1.82
N PRO A 173 -27.91 9.06 -0.63
CA PRO A 173 -28.13 10.00 0.48
C PRO A 173 -26.88 10.84 0.76
N GLY A 174 -27.01 12.16 0.64
CA GLY A 174 -25.91 13.12 0.80
C GLY A 174 -25.51 13.83 -0.49
N GLU A 175 -25.85 13.28 -1.66
CA GLU A 175 -25.68 13.99 -2.94
C GLU A 175 -26.64 15.19 -3.04
N THR A 176 -26.19 16.23 -3.73
CA THR A 176 -26.93 17.50 -3.91
C THR A 176 -28.25 17.33 -4.65
N ASN A 177 -28.36 16.29 -5.47
CA ASN A 177 -29.55 15.97 -6.26
C ASN A 177 -30.34 14.76 -5.72
N PHE A 178 -30.05 14.30 -4.50
CA PHE A 178 -30.70 13.14 -3.88
C PHE A 178 -32.23 13.21 -3.97
N ASP A 179 -32.82 12.08 -4.38
CA ASP A 179 -34.25 11.89 -4.53
C ASP A 179 -34.72 10.74 -3.61
N PRO A 180 -35.24 11.03 -2.41
CA PRO A 180 -35.63 9.98 -1.46
C PRO A 180 -36.73 9.07 -2.01
N VAL A 181 -37.54 9.55 -2.97
CA VAL A 181 -38.59 8.77 -3.63
C VAL A 181 -38.03 7.86 -4.73
N GLY A 182 -36.89 8.23 -5.33
CA GLY A 182 -36.16 7.43 -6.32
C GLY A 182 -36.75 7.43 -7.73
N THR A 183 -37.63 8.36 -8.08
CA THR A 183 -38.31 8.35 -9.39
C THR A 183 -37.71 9.32 -10.40
N ARG A 184 -37.04 10.40 -9.96
CA ARG A 184 -36.66 11.52 -10.85
C ARG A 184 -35.84 11.09 -12.07
N SER A 185 -34.72 10.41 -11.87
CA SER A 185 -33.87 9.94 -12.97
C SER A 185 -34.51 8.74 -13.72
N ALA A 186 -35.28 7.91 -13.02
CA ALA A 186 -36.00 6.79 -13.63
C ALA A 186 -37.11 7.26 -14.59
N ASP A 187 -37.76 8.40 -14.30
CA ASP A 187 -38.78 9.04 -15.14
C ASP A 187 -38.23 9.47 -16.50
N VAL A 188 -36.94 9.82 -16.56
CA VAL A 188 -36.24 10.17 -17.80
C VAL A 188 -35.63 8.94 -18.47
N LEU A 189 -35.03 8.02 -17.69
CA LEU A 189 -34.36 6.84 -18.22
C LEU A 189 -35.33 5.89 -18.93
N LEU A 190 -36.46 5.55 -18.30
CA LEU A 190 -37.33 4.47 -18.80
C LEU A 190 -37.95 4.75 -20.18
N PRO A 191 -38.50 5.95 -20.47
CA PRO A 191 -38.96 6.29 -21.81
C PRO A 191 -37.83 6.25 -22.85
N LEU A 192 -36.61 6.63 -22.45
CA LEU A 192 -35.45 6.53 -23.32
C LEU A 192 -35.15 5.07 -23.65
N LEU A 193 -35.08 4.17 -22.66
CA LEU A 193 -34.83 2.75 -22.90
C LEU A 193 -35.91 2.07 -23.76
N GLU A 194 -37.16 2.48 -23.59
CA GLU A 194 -38.29 2.02 -24.42
C GLU A 194 -38.10 2.43 -25.89
N ALA A 195 -37.69 3.68 -26.15
CA ALA A 195 -37.47 4.19 -27.50
C ALA A 195 -36.39 3.41 -28.29
N TYR A 196 -35.39 2.86 -27.60
CA TYR A 196 -34.34 2.02 -28.21
C TYR A 196 -34.67 0.51 -28.17
N ALA A 197 -35.79 0.11 -27.57
CA ALA A 197 -36.20 -1.29 -27.39
C ALA A 197 -35.11 -2.16 -26.71
N LEU A 198 -34.43 -1.61 -25.70
CA LEU A 198 -33.28 -2.23 -25.03
C LEU A 198 -33.60 -2.90 -23.68
N ALA A 199 -34.88 -2.99 -23.30
CA ALA A 199 -35.30 -3.44 -21.96
C ALA A 199 -34.70 -4.81 -21.54
N GLU A 200 -34.54 -5.75 -22.47
CA GLU A 200 -33.99 -7.08 -22.20
C GLU A 200 -32.44 -7.16 -22.30
N ARG A 201 -31.78 -6.08 -22.72
CA ARG A 201 -30.32 -6.02 -22.96
C ARG A 201 -29.58 -5.08 -22.02
N ILE A 202 -30.28 -4.52 -21.03
CA ILE A 202 -29.76 -3.56 -20.07
C ILE A 202 -30.00 -4.06 -18.64
N VAL A 203 -29.06 -3.75 -17.77
CA VAL A 203 -29.23 -3.78 -16.32
C VAL A 203 -29.33 -2.35 -15.83
N VAL A 204 -30.28 -2.08 -14.92
CA VAL A 204 -30.31 -0.85 -14.15
C VAL A 204 -29.85 -1.15 -12.74
N GLN A 205 -28.85 -0.42 -12.26
CA GLN A 205 -28.30 -0.58 -10.92
C GLN A 205 -28.43 0.71 -10.10
N SER A 206 -28.41 0.58 -8.78
CA SER A 206 -28.42 1.73 -7.86
C SER A 206 -28.07 1.27 -6.44
N PHE A 207 -27.53 2.20 -5.65
CA PHE A 207 -27.40 2.06 -4.19
C PHE A 207 -28.71 2.32 -3.43
N TRP A 208 -29.72 2.93 -4.08
CA TRP A 208 -30.98 3.30 -3.44
C TRP A 208 -32.11 2.33 -3.84
N PRO A 209 -32.55 1.43 -2.94
CA PRO A 209 -33.57 0.44 -3.26
C PRO A 209 -34.88 1.03 -3.82
N PRO A 210 -35.43 2.16 -3.31
CA PRO A 210 -36.63 2.77 -3.88
C PRO A 210 -36.53 3.12 -5.37
N THR A 211 -35.33 3.47 -5.85
CA THR A 211 -35.08 3.70 -7.29
C THR A 211 -35.28 2.41 -8.09
N LEU A 212 -34.68 1.30 -7.62
CA LEU A 212 -34.81 0.00 -8.29
C LEU A 212 -36.25 -0.53 -8.22
N ASP A 213 -36.93 -0.33 -7.09
CA ASP A 213 -38.34 -0.68 -6.94
C ASP A 213 -39.20 0.06 -7.97
N ALA A 214 -38.94 1.35 -8.18
CA ALA A 214 -39.66 2.16 -9.16
C ALA A 214 -39.42 1.66 -10.60
N VAL A 215 -38.17 1.33 -10.93
CA VAL A 215 -37.80 0.74 -12.22
C VAL A 215 -38.51 -0.59 -12.43
N LYS A 216 -38.41 -1.52 -11.46
CA LYS A 216 -38.98 -2.86 -11.56
C LYS A 216 -40.50 -2.85 -11.65
N ARG A 217 -41.19 -1.96 -10.91
CA ARG A 217 -42.65 -1.81 -10.98
C ARG A 217 -43.13 -1.31 -12.35
N ARG A 218 -42.40 -0.40 -12.98
CA ARG A 218 -42.79 0.23 -14.26
C ARG A 218 -42.46 -0.65 -15.46
N ASN A 219 -41.33 -1.35 -15.42
CA ASN A 219 -40.95 -2.29 -16.46
C ASN A 219 -40.27 -3.53 -15.85
N PRO A 220 -41.04 -4.58 -15.55
CA PRO A 220 -40.51 -5.81 -14.96
C PRO A 220 -39.49 -6.56 -15.82
N ALA A 221 -39.46 -6.30 -17.14
CA ALA A 221 -38.51 -6.93 -18.06
C ALA A 221 -37.08 -6.39 -17.91
N ILE A 222 -36.91 -5.20 -17.34
CA ILE A 222 -35.59 -4.64 -17.05
C ILE A 222 -35.00 -5.37 -15.85
N ARG A 223 -33.78 -5.88 -16.02
CA ARG A 223 -33.02 -6.48 -14.93
C ARG A 223 -32.51 -5.38 -13.99
N THR A 224 -32.62 -5.62 -12.70
CA THR A 224 -32.21 -4.70 -11.64
C THR A 224 -31.12 -5.31 -10.77
N GLN A 225 -30.11 -4.50 -10.45
CA GLN A 225 -28.94 -4.88 -9.66
C GLN A 225 -28.79 -3.96 -8.45
N LEU A 226 -28.78 -4.54 -7.24
CA LEU A 226 -28.67 -3.77 -6.00
C LEU A 226 -27.22 -3.66 -5.54
N LEU A 227 -26.74 -2.42 -5.41
CA LEU A 227 -25.40 -2.09 -4.90
C LEU A 227 -25.45 -1.83 -3.39
N THR A 228 -24.42 -2.26 -2.65
CA THR A 228 -24.26 -2.00 -1.20
C THR A 228 -22.79 -1.85 -0.84
N THR A 229 -22.49 -0.94 0.09
CA THR A 229 -21.12 -0.63 0.49
C THR A 229 -20.78 -1.08 1.91
N SER A 230 -19.65 -1.80 2.03
CA SER A 230 -19.09 -2.26 3.30
C SER A 230 -18.70 -1.09 4.22
N SER A 231 -18.38 0.09 3.67
CA SER A 231 -18.03 1.30 4.44
C SER A 231 -19.18 1.83 5.32
N THR A 232 -20.42 1.42 5.03
CA THR A 232 -21.61 1.77 5.84
C THR A 232 -22.05 0.62 6.76
N GLY A 233 -21.22 -0.43 6.88
CA GLY A 233 -21.51 -1.64 7.67
C GLY A 233 -22.49 -2.61 7.01
N GLN A 234 -22.81 -2.42 5.73
CA GLN A 234 -23.67 -3.34 4.99
C GLN A 234 -22.91 -4.62 4.63
N THR A 235 -23.53 -5.77 4.85
CA THR A 235 -22.96 -7.09 4.54
C THR A 235 -23.50 -7.64 3.22
N ALA A 236 -22.84 -8.64 2.64
CA ALA A 236 -23.30 -9.33 1.44
C ALA A 236 -24.67 -10.01 1.69
N THR A 237 -24.87 -10.62 2.86
CA THR A 237 -26.16 -11.21 3.25
C THR A 237 -27.27 -10.18 3.31
N MET A 238 -27.01 -8.97 3.80
CA MET A 238 -28.00 -7.88 3.80
C MET A 238 -28.39 -7.49 2.37
N ASN A 239 -27.42 -7.37 1.46
CA ASN A 239 -27.67 -7.11 0.04
C ASN A 239 -28.60 -8.18 -0.57
N LEU A 240 -28.29 -9.46 -0.35
CA LEU A 240 -29.10 -10.56 -0.89
C LEU A 240 -30.52 -10.59 -0.30
N ALA A 241 -30.68 -10.27 0.98
CA ALA A 241 -32.00 -10.21 1.62
C ALA A 241 -32.90 -9.16 0.94
N TYR A 242 -32.37 -7.94 0.71
CA TYR A 242 -33.10 -6.90 -0.02
C TYR A 242 -33.36 -7.28 -1.47
N THR A 243 -32.35 -7.81 -2.17
CA THR A 243 -32.46 -8.27 -3.56
C THR A 243 -33.59 -9.30 -3.71
N THR A 244 -33.70 -10.22 -2.75
CA THR A 244 -34.73 -11.27 -2.74
C THR A 244 -36.11 -10.71 -2.42
N ALA A 245 -36.22 -9.89 -1.37
CA ALA A 245 -37.49 -9.32 -0.94
C ALA A 245 -38.10 -8.34 -1.97
N GLY A 246 -37.26 -7.55 -2.65
CA GLY A 246 -37.69 -6.59 -3.67
C GLY A 246 -37.96 -7.20 -5.05
N GLY A 247 -37.70 -8.50 -5.24
CA GLY A 247 -37.85 -9.14 -6.54
C GLY A 247 -36.81 -8.67 -7.58
N HIS A 248 -35.65 -8.20 -7.13
CA HIS A 248 -34.52 -7.82 -7.98
C HIS A 248 -33.74 -9.05 -8.47
N ASP A 249 -32.90 -8.87 -9.50
CA ASP A 249 -32.32 -9.99 -10.25
C ASP A 249 -30.87 -10.28 -9.84
N ILE A 250 -30.12 -9.24 -9.45
CA ILE A 250 -28.68 -9.30 -9.21
C ILE A 250 -28.34 -8.70 -7.85
N SER A 251 -27.61 -9.47 -7.05
CA SER A 251 -26.98 -9.04 -5.81
C SER A 251 -25.56 -8.57 -6.12
N ALA A 252 -25.27 -7.30 -5.84
CA ALA A 252 -23.95 -6.72 -6.10
C ALA A 252 -23.38 -6.10 -4.81
N PRO A 253 -22.84 -6.92 -3.88
CA PRO A 253 -22.14 -6.40 -2.73
C PRO A 253 -20.74 -5.89 -3.11
N ASN A 254 -20.20 -4.99 -2.28
CA ASN A 254 -18.77 -4.71 -2.23
C ASN A 254 -17.98 -6.03 -2.05
N PHE A 255 -16.92 -6.26 -2.85
CA PHE A 255 -16.16 -7.52 -2.84
C PHE A 255 -15.41 -7.79 -1.53
N ASP A 256 -15.23 -6.76 -0.70
CA ASP A 256 -14.58 -6.79 0.60
C ASP A 256 -15.57 -6.86 1.78
N ALA A 257 -16.87 -7.10 1.50
CA ALA A 257 -17.86 -7.33 2.54
C ALA A 257 -17.46 -8.54 3.42
N PRO A 258 -17.65 -8.47 4.76
CA PRO A 258 -17.08 -9.41 5.71
C PRO A 258 -17.58 -10.85 5.57
N ASP A 259 -18.76 -11.05 4.98
CA ASP A 259 -19.43 -12.33 4.73
C ASP A 259 -19.50 -12.67 3.23
N PHE A 260 -18.69 -12.02 2.38
CA PHE A 260 -18.62 -12.34 0.96
C PHE A 260 -17.70 -13.55 0.72
N ASP A 261 -18.30 -14.74 0.67
CA ASP A 261 -17.60 -16.01 0.47
C ASP A 261 -18.37 -16.98 -0.44
N ALA A 262 -17.86 -18.21 -0.59
CA ALA A 262 -18.49 -19.23 -1.42
C ALA A 262 -19.87 -19.68 -0.89
N ALA A 263 -20.09 -19.62 0.43
CA ALA A 263 -21.38 -19.97 1.03
C ALA A 263 -22.43 -18.91 0.71
N PHE A 264 -22.05 -17.63 0.74
CA PHE A 264 -22.88 -16.54 0.27
C PHE A 264 -23.26 -16.69 -1.22
N VAL A 265 -22.29 -16.97 -2.10
CA VAL A 265 -22.56 -17.16 -3.54
C VAL A 265 -23.56 -18.31 -3.76
N ALA A 266 -23.35 -19.44 -3.08
CA ALA A 266 -24.27 -20.58 -3.14
C ALA A 266 -25.68 -20.23 -2.63
N LEU A 267 -25.80 -19.42 -1.58
CA LEU A 267 -27.07 -18.95 -1.05
C LEU A 267 -27.81 -18.05 -2.05
N ALA A 268 -27.10 -17.14 -2.71
CA ALA A 268 -27.66 -16.27 -3.74
C ALA A 268 -28.17 -17.07 -4.94
N HIS A 269 -27.38 -18.04 -5.42
CA HIS A 269 -27.78 -18.94 -6.51
C HIS A 269 -28.99 -19.80 -6.14
N ALA A 270 -29.06 -20.30 -4.91
CA ALA A 270 -30.23 -21.03 -4.42
C ALA A 270 -31.51 -20.16 -4.36
N ALA A 271 -31.35 -18.85 -4.15
CA ALA A 271 -32.43 -17.86 -4.24
C ALA A 271 -32.73 -17.39 -5.68
N GLY A 272 -32.06 -17.97 -6.69
CA GLY A 272 -32.22 -17.62 -8.10
C GLY A 272 -31.67 -16.24 -8.47
N LYS A 273 -30.71 -15.72 -7.69
CA LYS A 273 -30.10 -14.40 -7.90
C LYS A 273 -28.71 -14.54 -8.48
N ALA A 274 -28.35 -13.67 -9.42
CA ALA A 274 -26.97 -13.55 -9.89
C ALA A 274 -26.13 -12.74 -8.89
N VAL A 275 -24.83 -13.01 -8.82
CA VAL A 275 -23.87 -12.31 -7.95
C VAL A 275 -22.82 -11.59 -8.79
N VAL A 276 -22.73 -10.27 -8.64
CA VAL A 276 -21.82 -9.41 -9.42
C VAL A 276 -21.17 -8.37 -8.50
N PRO A 277 -20.08 -8.70 -7.79
CA PRO A 277 -19.44 -7.77 -6.86
C PRO A 277 -18.62 -6.69 -7.59
N TYR A 278 -18.34 -5.61 -6.86
CA TYR A 278 -17.55 -4.47 -7.33
C TYR A 278 -16.68 -3.90 -6.19
N THR A 279 -15.66 -3.08 -6.44
CA THR A 279 -14.90 -2.97 -7.71
C THR A 279 -13.62 -3.79 -7.54
N VAL A 280 -13.50 -4.88 -8.29
CA VAL A 280 -12.47 -5.91 -8.06
C VAL A 280 -11.26 -5.64 -8.95
N ASP A 281 -10.27 -4.89 -8.45
CA ASP A 281 -9.20 -4.36 -9.30
C ASP A 281 -7.90 -5.15 -9.30
N THR A 282 -7.51 -5.74 -8.17
CA THR A 282 -6.24 -6.49 -8.10
C THR A 282 -6.35 -7.85 -8.79
N ALA A 283 -5.26 -8.33 -9.39
CA ALA A 283 -5.23 -9.66 -10.01
C ALA A 283 -5.64 -10.77 -9.02
N ARG A 284 -5.19 -10.65 -7.77
CA ARG A 284 -5.52 -11.59 -6.69
C ARG A 284 -6.99 -11.57 -6.35
N ASP A 285 -7.58 -10.39 -6.14
CA ASP A 285 -8.99 -10.27 -5.78
C ASP A 285 -9.87 -10.71 -6.94
N GLN A 286 -9.48 -10.40 -8.18
CA GLN A 286 -10.17 -10.91 -9.37
C GLN A 286 -10.11 -12.43 -9.41
N GLN A 287 -8.93 -13.03 -9.30
CA GLN A 287 -8.80 -14.49 -9.30
C GLN A 287 -9.60 -15.16 -8.18
N THR A 288 -9.53 -14.61 -6.95
CA THR A 288 -10.24 -15.13 -5.78
C THR A 288 -11.75 -15.02 -5.96
N THR A 289 -12.24 -13.85 -6.36
CA THR A 289 -13.67 -13.59 -6.61
C THR A 289 -14.20 -14.49 -7.72
N LEU A 290 -13.47 -14.62 -8.82
CA LEU A 290 -13.82 -15.51 -9.93
C LEU A 290 -13.88 -16.98 -9.51
N ALA A 291 -13.04 -17.41 -8.55
CA ALA A 291 -13.03 -18.76 -7.99
C ALA A 291 -14.21 -19.04 -7.05
N LEU A 292 -14.86 -18.01 -6.47
CA LEU A 292 -16.08 -18.18 -5.67
C LEU A 292 -17.29 -18.60 -6.52
N GLY A 293 -17.20 -18.50 -7.86
CA GLY A 293 -18.28 -18.87 -8.77
C GLY A 293 -19.29 -17.74 -9.03
N VAL A 294 -18.89 -16.47 -8.86
CA VAL A 294 -19.73 -15.31 -9.20
C VAL A 294 -20.16 -15.31 -10.68
N ASP A 295 -21.30 -14.69 -10.97
CA ASP A 295 -21.86 -14.58 -12.32
C ASP A 295 -21.15 -13.52 -13.17
N GLY A 296 -20.51 -12.55 -12.53
CA GLY A 296 -19.65 -11.57 -13.17
C GLY A 296 -18.88 -10.76 -12.12
N LEU A 297 -18.00 -9.87 -12.56
CA LEU A 297 -17.39 -8.87 -11.68
C LEU A 297 -17.31 -7.52 -12.38
N ILE A 298 -17.36 -6.45 -11.60
CA ILE A 298 -17.15 -5.07 -12.06
C ILE A 298 -15.73 -4.65 -11.68
N THR A 299 -14.95 -4.18 -12.66
CA THR A 299 -13.53 -3.84 -12.46
C THR A 299 -13.09 -2.66 -13.33
N ASN A 300 -12.15 -1.86 -12.82
CA ASN A 300 -11.42 -0.85 -13.58
C ASN A 300 -10.40 -1.47 -14.54
N TYR A 301 -9.96 -2.72 -14.28
CA TYR A 301 -8.96 -3.46 -15.06
C TYR A 301 -9.59 -4.67 -15.79
N PRO A 302 -10.53 -4.48 -16.74
CA PRO A 302 -11.14 -5.59 -17.45
C PRO A 302 -10.13 -6.43 -18.25
N GLY A 303 -8.99 -5.85 -18.68
CA GLY A 303 -7.91 -6.61 -19.32
C GLY A 303 -7.33 -7.68 -18.40
N CYS A 304 -7.24 -7.43 -17.09
CA CYS A 304 -6.80 -8.44 -16.13
C CYS A 304 -7.80 -9.60 -16.04
N ALA A 305 -9.09 -9.29 -15.92
CA ALA A 305 -10.14 -10.30 -15.78
C ALA A 305 -10.22 -11.19 -17.04
N LEU A 306 -10.15 -10.56 -18.21
CA LEU A 306 -10.06 -11.24 -19.50
C LEU A 306 -8.82 -12.13 -19.58
N HIS A 307 -7.65 -11.63 -19.18
CA HIS A 307 -6.40 -12.39 -19.15
C HIS A 307 -6.47 -13.61 -18.22
N LEU A 308 -6.95 -13.44 -16.98
CA LEU A 308 -7.13 -14.52 -16.01
C LEU A 308 -8.12 -15.59 -16.49
N ARG A 309 -9.09 -15.19 -17.33
CA ARG A 309 -10.04 -16.09 -18.01
C ARG A 309 -9.51 -16.65 -19.33
N GLN A 310 -8.24 -16.43 -19.66
CA GLN A 310 -7.58 -16.88 -20.89
C GLN A 310 -8.29 -16.39 -22.17
N ARG A 311 -8.92 -15.21 -22.10
CA ARG A 311 -9.53 -14.57 -23.27
C ARG A 311 -8.46 -13.81 -24.06
N PRO A 312 -8.56 -13.80 -25.41
CA PRO A 312 -7.64 -13.02 -26.24
C PRO A 312 -7.66 -11.55 -25.87
N LEU A 313 -6.48 -10.93 -25.84
CA LEU A 313 -6.31 -9.49 -25.64
C LEU A 313 -5.59 -8.89 -26.84
N PRO A 314 -5.89 -7.62 -27.20
CA PRO A 314 -5.10 -6.89 -28.17
C PRO A 314 -3.70 -6.55 -27.62
N ASP A 315 -2.73 -6.33 -28.51
CA ASP A 315 -1.34 -5.99 -28.15
C ASP A 315 -1.22 -4.74 -27.27
N LYS A 316 -2.15 -3.79 -27.44
CA LYS A 316 -2.25 -2.57 -26.64
C LYS A 316 -3.60 -2.51 -25.93
N LEU A 317 -3.61 -2.28 -24.62
CA LEU A 317 -4.85 -2.24 -23.83
C LEU A 317 -5.46 -0.84 -23.68
N THR A 318 -4.66 0.19 -23.90
CA THR A 318 -5.06 1.60 -23.83
C THR A 318 -5.37 2.19 -25.21
N PRO A 319 -6.19 3.24 -25.32
CA PRO A 319 -6.46 3.94 -26.57
C PRO A 319 -5.22 4.60 -27.19
N ASP A 320 -5.36 5.09 -28.42
CA ASP A 320 -4.33 5.93 -29.06
C ASP A 320 -4.06 7.21 -28.25
N GLY A 321 -2.81 7.65 -28.24
CA GLY A 321 -2.35 8.78 -27.41
C GLY A 321 -2.09 8.43 -25.94
N VAL A 322 -2.55 7.29 -25.44
CA VAL A 322 -2.30 6.85 -24.05
C VAL A 322 -1.11 5.87 -24.00
N PRO A 323 -0.18 6.02 -23.03
CA PRO A 323 0.87 5.03 -22.77
C PRO A 323 0.33 3.61 -22.57
N PRO A 324 1.10 2.55 -22.91
CA PRO A 324 0.68 1.18 -22.67
C PRO A 324 0.60 0.90 -21.16
N LEU A 325 -0.37 0.07 -20.76
CA LEU A 325 -0.55 -0.41 -19.38
C LEU A 325 -0.63 -1.95 -19.41
N PRO A 326 -0.04 -2.67 -18.44
CA PRO A 326 -0.21 -4.11 -18.32
C PRO A 326 -1.68 -4.51 -18.10
N ALA A 327 -2.01 -5.77 -18.39
CA ALA A 327 -3.35 -6.31 -18.20
C ALA A 327 -3.81 -6.22 -16.75
N CYS A 328 -2.97 -6.71 -15.84
CA CYS A 328 -3.20 -6.64 -14.41
C CYS A 328 -2.41 -5.50 -13.78
N PRO A 329 -2.93 -4.87 -12.71
CA PRO A 329 -2.10 -4.01 -11.89
C PRO A 329 -0.94 -4.82 -11.32
N PRO A 330 0.24 -4.22 -11.14
CA PRO A 330 1.37 -4.90 -10.50
C PRO A 330 0.94 -5.41 -9.12
N SER A 331 1.02 -6.72 -8.90
CA SER A 331 0.82 -7.32 -7.59
C SER A 331 2.11 -7.17 -6.78
N PRO A 332 2.03 -6.78 -5.50
CA PRO A 332 3.11 -7.09 -4.57
C PRO A 332 3.34 -8.62 -4.57
N GLY A 333 4.59 -9.07 -4.55
CA GLY A 333 4.93 -10.45 -4.13
C GLY A 333 5.73 -11.32 -5.10
N ASN A 334 6.45 -10.79 -6.08
CA ASN A 334 7.51 -11.55 -6.76
C ASN A 334 8.70 -10.65 -7.12
N PRO A 335 9.95 -11.14 -7.00
CA PRO A 335 11.11 -10.39 -7.47
C PRO A 335 10.99 -10.08 -8.97
N LEU A 336 11.34 -8.86 -9.36
CA LEU A 336 11.38 -8.43 -10.75
C LEU A 336 12.29 -9.39 -11.54
N PRO A 337 11.85 -9.90 -12.70
CA PRO A 337 12.70 -10.69 -13.57
C PRO A 337 13.92 -9.86 -14.03
N GLY A 338 15.13 -10.40 -13.85
CA GLY A 338 16.35 -9.74 -14.33
C GLY A 338 16.86 -8.58 -13.45
N MET A 339 16.57 -8.59 -12.15
CA MET A 339 17.10 -7.62 -11.17
C MET A 339 18.64 -7.47 -11.31
N PRO A 340 19.16 -6.27 -11.69
CA PRO A 340 20.55 -6.09 -12.12
C PRO A 340 21.61 -6.43 -11.07
N ASP A 341 21.27 -6.28 -9.79
CA ASP A 341 22.15 -6.41 -8.63
C ASP A 341 21.66 -7.46 -7.63
N ARG A 342 20.89 -8.46 -8.10
CA ARG A 342 20.45 -9.58 -7.27
C ARG A 342 21.66 -10.44 -6.87
N PRO A 343 21.95 -10.62 -5.57
CA PRO A 343 23.09 -11.43 -5.15
C PRO A 343 22.83 -12.92 -5.41
N SER A 344 23.90 -13.67 -5.70
CA SER A 344 23.80 -15.13 -5.83
C SER A 344 23.73 -15.80 -4.46
N PRO A 345 23.21 -17.05 -4.37
CA PRO A 345 23.23 -17.83 -3.13
C PRO A 345 24.63 -17.97 -2.52
N GLU A 346 25.67 -18.06 -3.33
CA GLU A 346 27.06 -18.14 -2.87
C GLU A 346 27.54 -16.83 -2.24
N VAL A 347 27.17 -15.69 -2.83
CA VAL A 347 27.45 -14.36 -2.25
C VAL A 347 26.76 -14.23 -0.91
N CYS A 348 25.49 -14.61 -0.81
CA CYS A 348 24.76 -14.52 0.45
C CYS A 348 25.30 -15.48 1.51
N ALA A 349 25.62 -16.72 1.15
CA ALA A 349 26.25 -17.66 2.06
C ALA A 349 27.58 -17.14 2.62
N ALA A 350 28.38 -16.42 1.82
CA ALA A 350 29.64 -15.83 2.27
C ALA A 350 29.46 -14.63 3.22
N LEU A 351 28.29 -13.97 3.19
CA LEU A 351 27.95 -12.82 4.04
C LEU A 351 27.13 -13.20 5.29
N ARG A 352 26.82 -14.49 5.48
CA ARG A 352 26.17 -14.97 6.71
C ARG A 352 27.16 -14.91 7.89
N PRO A 353 26.71 -14.53 9.09
CA PRO A 353 27.52 -14.69 10.28
C PRO A 353 27.70 -16.17 10.63
N ALA A 354 28.65 -16.46 11.54
CA ALA A 354 28.89 -17.82 12.00
C ALA A 354 27.64 -18.45 12.62
N ARG A 355 26.86 -17.66 13.37
CA ARG A 355 25.57 -18.04 13.92
C ARG A 355 24.43 -17.49 13.07
N TRP A 356 23.92 -18.32 12.17
CA TRP A 356 22.80 -18.01 11.29
C TRP A 356 21.73 -19.11 11.35
N GLN A 357 20.45 -18.73 11.29
CA GLN A 357 19.32 -19.67 11.20
C GLN A 357 18.28 -19.20 10.19
N PRO A 358 17.60 -20.13 9.47
CA PRO A 358 16.52 -19.78 8.57
C PRO A 358 15.35 -19.11 9.31
N ALA A 359 14.49 -18.43 8.57
CA ALA A 359 13.32 -17.77 9.13
C ALA A 359 12.38 -18.79 9.81
N SER A 360 11.83 -18.43 10.97
CA SER A 360 10.89 -19.28 11.73
C SER A 360 9.55 -18.58 11.93
N GLY A 361 8.45 -19.30 11.83
CA GLY A 361 7.14 -18.68 11.78
C GLY A 361 6.02 -19.63 11.42
N ALA A 362 4.83 -19.09 11.18
CA ALA A 362 3.65 -19.88 10.85
C ALA A 362 2.76 -19.20 9.80
N ALA A 363 2.26 -20.02 8.87
CA ALA A 363 1.21 -19.61 7.94
C ALA A 363 -0.17 -19.64 8.61
N ALA A 364 -1.11 -18.87 8.07
CA ALA A 364 -2.50 -18.82 8.51
C ALA A 364 -3.43 -18.97 7.29
N PRO A 365 -4.56 -19.69 7.42
CA PRO A 365 -5.55 -19.73 6.36
C PRO A 365 -6.14 -18.33 6.14
N HIS A 366 -6.49 -18.01 4.89
CA HIS A 366 -7.06 -16.70 4.51
C HIS A 366 -6.14 -15.50 4.82
N ALA A 367 -4.82 -15.71 4.84
CA ALA A 367 -3.83 -14.66 4.99
C ALA A 367 -4.06 -13.50 4.02
N ARG A 368 -4.12 -12.27 4.53
CA ARG A 368 -4.22 -11.04 3.74
C ARG A 368 -2.84 -10.43 3.50
N LEU A 369 -1.96 -10.54 4.49
CA LEU A 369 -0.60 -10.01 4.48
C LEU A 369 0.36 -11.01 5.13
N ARG A 370 1.52 -11.26 4.53
CA ARG A 370 2.63 -11.97 5.19
C ARG A 370 3.60 -10.96 5.76
N VAL A 371 3.97 -11.11 7.03
CA VAL A 371 4.95 -10.23 7.68
C VAL A 371 6.20 -11.00 8.03
N VAL A 372 7.37 -10.44 7.71
CA VAL A 372 8.69 -10.97 8.03
C VAL A 372 9.46 -9.92 8.82
N GLY A 373 9.81 -10.21 10.08
CA GLY A 373 10.70 -9.39 10.90
C GLY A 373 12.13 -9.93 10.85
N ILE A 374 13.08 -9.13 10.34
CA ILE A 374 14.47 -9.52 10.17
C ILE A 374 15.28 -9.25 11.45
N GLN A 375 15.91 -10.26 12.03
CA GLN A 375 16.90 -10.09 13.09
C GLN A 375 18.29 -9.93 12.46
N PHE A 376 18.67 -8.70 12.13
CA PHE A 376 19.95 -8.45 11.48
C PHE A 376 21.09 -8.44 12.50
N LYS A 377 22.09 -9.31 12.29
CA LYS A 377 23.39 -9.19 12.97
C LYS A 377 24.22 -8.15 12.24
N HIS A 378 24.28 -6.94 12.79
CA HIS A 378 25.02 -5.86 12.13
C HIS A 378 26.54 -6.05 12.22
N ASP A 379 27.23 -5.49 11.23
CA ASP A 379 28.67 -5.57 11.13
C ASP A 379 29.20 -4.46 10.23
N VAL A 380 30.14 -3.67 10.75
CA VAL A 380 30.74 -2.54 10.00
C VAL A 380 31.52 -3.00 8.76
N ARG A 381 31.82 -4.30 8.62
CA ARG A 381 32.41 -4.86 7.40
C ARG A 381 31.44 -4.82 6.22
N HIS A 382 30.13 -4.78 6.46
CA HIS A 382 29.12 -4.72 5.41
C HIS A 382 28.90 -3.31 4.84
N VAL A 383 29.63 -2.29 5.33
CA VAL A 383 29.51 -0.89 4.90
C VAL A 383 30.85 -0.36 4.39
N GLU A 384 31.61 -1.19 3.66
CA GLU A 384 32.82 -0.71 2.99
C GLU A 384 32.46 0.29 1.87
N SER A 385 31.39 0.00 1.13
CA SER A 385 30.84 0.80 0.04
C SER A 385 29.30 0.73 0.02
N TYR A 386 28.68 1.64 -0.73
CA TYR A 386 27.24 1.60 -1.01
C TYR A 386 26.80 0.22 -1.55
N ALA A 387 27.58 -0.35 -2.45
CA ALA A 387 27.30 -1.65 -3.06
C ALA A 387 27.37 -2.80 -2.03
N SER A 388 28.34 -2.78 -1.12
CA SER A 388 28.47 -3.82 -0.08
C SER A 388 27.28 -3.83 0.87
N PHE A 389 26.80 -2.67 1.30
CA PHE A 389 25.66 -2.56 2.20
C PHE A 389 24.38 -3.03 1.51
N ARG A 390 24.15 -2.53 0.28
CA ARG A 390 23.03 -2.95 -0.56
C ARG A 390 23.03 -4.46 -0.79
N THR A 391 24.19 -5.05 -1.09
CA THR A 391 24.35 -6.49 -1.27
C THR A 391 23.96 -7.25 -0.01
N LYS A 392 24.43 -6.83 1.18
CA LYS A 392 24.05 -7.47 2.44
C LYS A 392 22.54 -7.35 2.71
N MET A 393 21.94 -6.18 2.48
CA MET A 393 20.49 -6.00 2.68
C MET A 393 19.68 -6.90 1.73
N ARG A 394 20.09 -7.01 0.45
CA ARG A 394 19.48 -7.94 -0.50
C ARG A 394 19.71 -9.40 -0.11
N CYS A 395 20.85 -9.76 0.48
CA CYS A 395 21.06 -11.12 0.97
C CYS A 395 20.14 -11.48 2.13
N LEU A 396 19.80 -10.54 3.02
CA LEU A 396 18.76 -10.77 4.03
C LEU A 396 17.41 -11.06 3.38
N MET A 397 17.10 -10.40 2.26
CA MET A 397 15.89 -10.69 1.48
C MET A 397 15.93 -12.10 0.87
N GLU A 398 17.02 -12.46 0.19
CA GLU A 398 17.19 -13.80 -0.41
C GLU A 398 17.14 -14.92 0.64
N ASP A 399 17.72 -14.70 1.81
CA ASP A 399 17.83 -15.71 2.86
C ASP A 399 16.52 -15.87 3.66
N HIS A 400 15.77 -14.78 3.88
CA HIS A 400 14.66 -14.77 4.84
C HIS A 400 13.30 -14.38 4.26
N ALA A 401 13.22 -13.58 3.20
CA ALA A 401 11.95 -13.11 2.63
C ALA A 401 11.55 -13.89 1.38
N VAL A 402 12.45 -14.01 0.39
CA VAL A 402 12.21 -14.70 -0.89
C VAL A 402 11.71 -16.14 -0.70
N PRO A 403 12.24 -16.97 0.21
CA PRO A 403 11.75 -18.33 0.42
C PRO A 403 10.30 -18.39 0.93
N LEU A 404 9.81 -17.27 1.48
CA LEU A 404 8.47 -17.14 2.04
C LEU A 404 7.49 -16.42 1.10
N MET A 405 7.93 -15.99 -0.08
CA MET A 405 7.02 -15.32 -1.03
C MET A 405 5.98 -16.29 -1.58
N GLN A 406 4.75 -15.81 -1.72
CA GLN A 406 3.65 -16.56 -2.30
C GLN A 406 2.93 -15.68 -3.33
N PRO A 407 2.69 -16.17 -4.55
CA PRO A 407 1.97 -15.41 -5.57
C PRO A 407 0.64 -14.88 -5.04
N GLY A 408 0.43 -13.56 -5.17
CA GLY A 408 -0.79 -12.90 -4.75
C GLY A 408 -0.93 -12.68 -3.24
N LEU A 409 0.04 -13.07 -2.41
CA LEU A 409 0.08 -12.69 -0.99
C LEU A 409 1.07 -11.54 -0.79
N PRO A 410 0.60 -10.30 -0.57
CA PRO A 410 1.46 -9.18 -0.21
C PRO A 410 2.35 -9.52 0.96
N MET A 411 3.57 -9.00 0.93
CA MET A 411 4.57 -9.20 1.96
C MET A 411 5.03 -7.86 2.51
N LEU A 412 5.10 -7.76 3.83
CA LEU A 412 5.75 -6.70 4.58
C LEU A 412 7.03 -7.24 5.20
N VAL A 413 8.17 -6.64 4.86
CA VAL A 413 9.46 -6.95 5.47
C VAL A 413 9.84 -5.82 6.40
N VAL A 414 10.04 -6.14 7.67
CA VAL A 414 10.38 -5.19 8.72
C VAL A 414 11.85 -5.39 9.11
N PHE A 415 12.68 -4.44 8.73
CA PHE A 415 14.04 -4.29 9.22
C PHE A 415 14.06 -3.51 10.53
N ASN A 416 15.23 -3.50 11.14
CA ASN A 416 15.43 -2.99 12.49
C ASN A 416 15.52 -1.46 12.53
N GLU A 417 15.40 -0.95 13.75
CA GLU A 417 15.79 0.43 14.04
C GLU A 417 17.29 0.62 13.77
N ASP A 418 17.71 1.84 13.43
CA ASP A 418 19.11 2.22 13.23
C ASP A 418 19.91 1.39 12.21
N ILE A 419 19.25 0.59 11.36
CA ILE A 419 19.93 -0.20 10.34
C ILE A 419 20.73 0.67 9.36
N GLY A 420 20.32 1.92 9.16
CA GLY A 420 21.07 2.91 8.38
C GLY A 420 22.25 3.55 9.12
N LEU A 421 22.32 3.48 10.46
CA LEU A 421 23.32 4.22 11.25
C LEU A 421 24.75 3.81 10.90
N MET A 422 24.98 2.50 10.69
CA MET A 422 26.30 1.98 10.32
C MET A 422 26.78 2.50 8.96
N THR A 423 25.90 2.99 8.08
CA THR A 423 26.33 3.52 6.77
C THR A 423 27.14 4.82 6.88
N LEU A 424 27.19 5.46 8.05
CA LEU A 424 28.17 6.52 8.35
C LEU A 424 29.61 6.06 8.13
N ALA A 425 29.87 4.77 8.36
CA ALA A 425 31.16 4.16 8.14
C ALA A 425 31.39 3.77 6.67
N THR A 426 30.63 4.29 5.70
CA THR A 426 30.83 4.02 4.26
C THR A 426 32.06 4.74 3.71
N GLY A 427 32.79 4.06 2.82
CA GLY A 427 33.77 4.70 1.97
C GLY A 427 35.04 5.20 2.68
N SER A 428 35.74 6.16 2.06
CA SER A 428 36.94 6.80 2.58
C SER A 428 36.65 7.64 3.82
N ARG A 429 35.50 8.33 3.87
CA ARG A 429 35.08 9.10 5.05
C ARG A 429 34.91 8.23 6.30
N GLY A 430 34.41 7.01 6.13
CA GLY A 430 34.19 6.04 7.20
C GLY A 430 35.36 5.10 7.50
N ALA A 431 36.47 5.16 6.74
CA ALA A 431 37.54 4.18 6.81
C ALA A 431 38.17 4.09 8.22
N LEU A 432 38.42 5.23 8.87
CA LEU A 432 38.98 5.25 10.23
C LEU A 432 38.02 4.68 11.29
N VAL A 433 36.71 4.79 11.08
CA VAL A 433 35.72 4.16 11.97
C VAL A 433 35.75 2.64 11.82
N ARG A 434 35.87 2.14 10.58
CA ARG A 434 36.02 0.69 10.33
C ARG A 434 37.32 0.15 10.92
N GLU A 435 38.41 0.92 10.86
CA GLU A 435 39.68 0.56 11.51
C GLU A 435 39.56 0.56 13.04
N GLN A 436 38.97 1.61 13.63
CA GLN A 436 38.74 1.70 15.08
C GLN A 436 37.93 0.50 15.61
N ALA A 437 36.97 0.00 14.83
CA ALA A 437 36.18 -1.18 15.16
C ALA A 437 36.98 -2.49 15.30
N GLN A 438 38.27 -2.48 14.94
CA GLN A 438 39.21 -3.59 15.13
C GLN A 438 40.24 -3.32 16.24
N THR A 439 40.11 -2.23 16.99
CA THR A 439 41.07 -1.82 18.04
C THR A 439 40.53 -2.05 19.44
N PRO A 440 41.37 -2.01 20.50
CA PRO A 440 40.91 -2.07 21.89
C PRO A 440 39.97 -0.94 22.32
N LEU A 441 39.93 0.19 21.59
CA LEU A 441 39.00 1.29 21.86
C LEU A 441 37.52 0.93 21.61
N ARG A 442 37.25 -0.25 21.04
CA ARG A 442 35.90 -0.82 20.94
C ARG A 442 35.43 -1.52 22.22
N ALA A 443 36.30 -1.71 23.21
CA ALA A 443 35.92 -2.38 24.46
C ALA A 443 35.05 -1.45 25.33
N PRO A 444 34.04 -1.99 26.05
CA PRO A 444 33.16 -1.20 26.88
C PRO A 444 33.97 -0.67 28.08
N ALA A 445 33.92 0.64 28.31
CA ALA A 445 34.44 1.26 29.52
C ALA A 445 33.48 1.14 30.73
N GLY A 446 32.51 0.22 30.63
CA GLY A 446 31.34 0.06 31.51
C GLY A 446 30.04 0.30 30.73
N ASP A 447 28.93 -0.28 31.19
CA ASP A 447 27.61 -0.20 30.52
C ASP A 447 27.01 1.24 30.47
N ALA A 448 27.68 2.22 31.10
CA ALA A 448 27.18 3.59 31.26
C ALA A 448 27.77 4.62 30.28
N ALA A 449 28.82 4.31 29.50
CA ALA A 449 29.47 5.29 28.60
C ALA A 449 30.04 4.66 27.31
N PRO A 450 29.45 4.93 26.13
CA PRO A 450 29.91 4.40 24.84
C PRO A 450 31.06 5.27 24.25
N LEU A 451 32.23 5.23 24.87
CA LEU A 451 33.42 5.99 24.46
C LEU A 451 33.87 5.71 23.03
N GLY A 452 33.73 4.48 22.55
CA GLY A 452 34.05 4.06 21.19
C GLY A 452 33.16 4.77 20.17
N ILE A 453 31.84 4.77 20.37
CA ILE A 453 30.90 5.54 19.55
C ILE A 453 31.23 7.03 19.55
N VAL A 454 31.49 7.63 20.73
CA VAL A 454 31.83 9.06 20.82
C VAL A 454 33.11 9.38 20.03
N ALA A 455 34.14 8.54 20.14
CA ALA A 455 35.36 8.70 19.38
C ALA A 455 35.12 8.56 17.86
N ALA A 456 34.30 7.61 17.44
CA ALA A 456 33.97 7.40 16.03
C ALA A 456 33.21 8.59 15.42
N LEU A 457 32.24 9.16 16.14
CA LEU A 457 31.55 10.39 15.72
C LEU A 457 32.52 11.57 15.59
N GLY A 458 33.52 11.66 16.50
CA GLY A 458 34.60 12.66 16.42
C GLY A 458 35.49 12.50 15.18
N LEU A 459 35.85 11.27 14.81
CA LEU A 459 36.60 10.99 13.58
C LEU A 459 35.80 11.41 12.33
N LEU A 460 34.52 11.06 12.30
CA LEU A 460 33.63 11.41 11.19
C LEU A 460 33.41 12.93 11.08
N ASN A 461 33.35 13.67 12.18
CA ASN A 461 33.30 15.14 12.16
C ASN A 461 34.47 15.74 11.36
N THR A 462 35.65 15.11 11.40
CA THR A 462 36.81 15.54 10.59
C THR A 462 36.61 15.19 9.12
N SER A 463 36.15 13.98 8.80
CA SER A 463 35.89 13.53 7.43
C SER A 463 34.76 14.30 6.72
N TYR A 464 33.82 14.86 7.48
CA TYR A 464 32.67 15.63 6.98
C TYR A 464 32.82 17.15 7.22
N ALA A 465 34.00 17.65 7.58
CA ALA A 465 34.21 19.05 7.94
C ALA A 465 33.69 20.07 6.90
N PRO A 466 33.89 19.88 5.57
CA PRO A 466 33.33 20.79 4.57
C PRO A 466 31.79 20.84 4.58
N GLN A 467 31.14 19.68 4.72
CA GLN A 467 29.66 19.58 4.74
C GLN A 467 29.09 20.17 6.03
N ILE A 468 29.77 19.96 7.17
CA ILE A 468 29.41 20.58 8.45
C ILE A 468 29.46 22.10 8.33
N ALA A 469 30.55 22.66 7.79
CA ALA A 469 30.67 24.11 7.59
C ALA A 469 29.59 24.66 6.64
N ALA A 470 29.26 23.91 5.57
CA ALA A 470 28.20 24.27 4.64
C ALA A 470 26.83 24.34 5.33
N TYR A 471 26.46 23.31 6.09
CA TYR A 471 25.18 23.29 6.80
C TYR A 471 25.12 24.32 7.93
N GLN A 472 26.24 24.59 8.62
CA GLN A 472 26.29 25.68 9.59
C GLN A 472 26.09 27.05 8.95
N ALA A 473 26.56 27.25 7.72
CA ALA A 473 26.30 28.47 6.96
C ALA A 473 24.83 28.56 6.49
N MET A 474 24.22 27.43 6.13
CA MET A 474 22.82 27.37 5.68
C MET A 474 21.81 27.57 6.83
N PHE A 475 22.05 26.94 7.97
CA PHE A 475 21.06 26.82 9.06
C PHE A 475 21.47 27.50 10.37
N GLY A 476 22.68 28.04 10.45
CA GLY A 476 23.27 28.53 11.69
C GLY A 476 23.93 27.40 12.51
N PRO A 477 24.30 27.67 13.77
CA PRO A 477 24.97 26.68 14.62
C PRO A 477 24.15 25.39 14.78
N VAL A 478 24.79 24.25 14.50
CA VAL A 478 24.23 22.89 14.71
C VAL A 478 24.93 22.25 15.90
N ASP A 479 24.21 21.49 16.73
CA ASP A 479 24.79 20.79 17.87
C ASP A 479 25.95 19.86 17.40
N PRO A 480 27.16 20.00 17.96
CA PRO A 480 28.32 19.21 17.55
C PRO A 480 28.15 17.68 17.64
N ARG A 481 27.20 17.22 18.46
CA ARG A 481 26.88 15.79 18.62
C ARG A 481 26.10 15.23 17.43
N LYS A 482 25.19 16.02 16.82
CA LYS A 482 24.36 15.60 15.68
C LYS A 482 24.86 16.07 14.31
N GLN A 483 25.75 17.05 14.27
CA GLN A 483 26.15 17.70 13.00
C GLN A 483 26.69 16.71 11.94
N VAL A 484 27.31 15.60 12.36
CA VAL A 484 27.80 14.57 11.44
C VAL A 484 26.65 13.81 10.78
N LEU A 485 25.55 13.57 11.50
CA LEU A 485 24.35 12.92 10.97
C LEU A 485 23.68 13.80 9.91
N LEU A 486 23.67 15.12 10.14
CA LEU A 486 23.24 16.10 9.15
C LEU A 486 24.20 16.16 7.95
N ALA A 487 25.51 16.20 8.20
CA ALA A 487 26.53 16.26 7.17
C ALA A 487 26.57 15.03 6.26
N ALA A 488 26.18 13.87 6.79
CA ALA A 488 26.09 12.60 6.06
C ALA A 488 24.78 12.42 5.26
N THR A 489 23.99 13.48 5.05
CA THR A 489 22.70 13.39 4.32
C THR A 489 22.83 12.73 2.93
N ASP A 490 23.84 13.08 2.13
CA ASP A 490 24.07 12.45 0.82
C ASP A 490 24.38 10.95 0.95
N THR A 491 25.20 10.58 1.94
CA THR A 491 25.53 9.20 2.27
C THR A 491 24.29 8.41 2.68
N PHE A 492 23.45 8.95 3.56
CA PHE A 492 22.24 8.27 4.00
C PHE A 492 21.19 8.12 2.89
N ALA A 493 20.99 9.15 2.06
CA ALA A 493 20.09 9.06 0.93
C ALA A 493 20.49 7.92 -0.03
N ARG A 494 21.79 7.74 -0.30
CA ARG A 494 22.31 6.69 -1.20
C ARG A 494 22.39 5.31 -0.55
N ALA A 495 22.94 5.23 0.66
CA ALA A 495 23.19 3.95 1.32
C ALA A 495 21.91 3.36 1.91
N TYR A 496 21.07 4.20 2.52
CA TYR A 496 19.88 3.77 3.23
C TYR A 496 18.61 3.97 2.38
N SER A 497 18.21 5.21 2.06
CA SER A 497 16.89 5.45 1.46
C SER A 497 16.73 4.75 0.11
N GLN A 498 17.72 4.89 -0.77
CA GLN A 498 17.70 4.22 -2.08
C GLN A 498 17.75 2.71 -1.96
N THR A 499 18.52 2.14 -1.03
CA THR A 499 18.60 0.68 -0.86
C THR A 499 17.25 0.09 -0.50
N PHE A 500 16.55 0.64 0.49
CA PHE A 500 15.27 0.08 0.94
C PHE A 500 14.12 0.42 -0.02
N SER A 501 14.17 1.60 -0.66
CA SER A 501 13.28 1.96 -1.78
C SER A 501 13.41 0.96 -2.94
N ASP A 502 14.64 0.66 -3.36
CA ASP A 502 14.90 -0.28 -4.45
C ASP A 502 14.55 -1.71 -4.03
N ILE A 503 14.82 -2.14 -2.80
CA ILE A 503 14.37 -3.46 -2.31
C ILE A 503 12.85 -3.57 -2.39
N ALA A 504 12.10 -2.56 -1.94
CA ALA A 504 10.64 -2.59 -2.01
C ALA A 504 10.15 -2.77 -3.45
N ARG A 505 10.69 -1.97 -4.38
CA ARG A 505 10.34 -2.03 -5.82
C ARG A 505 10.75 -3.37 -6.44
N ASP A 506 12.00 -3.76 -6.26
CA ASP A 506 12.61 -4.89 -6.96
C ASP A 506 12.11 -6.25 -6.47
N TYR A 507 11.78 -6.37 -5.19
CA TYR A 507 11.18 -7.59 -4.63
C TYR A 507 9.65 -7.58 -4.65
N GLY A 508 9.05 -6.43 -5.00
CA GLY A 508 7.60 -6.24 -4.99
C GLY A 508 7.02 -6.39 -3.58
N VAL A 509 7.65 -5.82 -2.56
CA VAL A 509 7.21 -5.93 -1.16
C VAL A 509 7.09 -4.56 -0.50
N TYR A 510 6.36 -4.51 0.60
CA TYR A 510 6.45 -3.38 1.54
C TYR A 510 7.69 -3.55 2.40
N VAL A 511 8.43 -2.47 2.62
CA VAL A 511 9.67 -2.49 3.40
C VAL A 511 9.61 -1.44 4.49
N VAL A 512 9.85 -1.84 5.74
CA VAL A 512 10.07 -0.92 6.85
C VAL A 512 11.54 -0.95 7.22
N ALA A 513 12.16 0.21 7.39
CA ALA A 513 13.50 0.35 7.95
C ALA A 513 13.65 1.71 8.62
N SER A 514 14.62 1.89 9.51
CA SER A 514 14.81 3.15 10.23
C SER A 514 16.24 3.69 10.13
N ASN A 515 16.38 5.01 10.30
CA ASN A 515 17.67 5.69 10.36
C ASN A 515 17.59 7.02 11.10
N ASN A 516 18.75 7.51 11.56
CA ASN A 516 18.94 8.82 12.20
C ASN A 516 19.41 9.84 11.16
N MET A 517 18.49 10.52 10.50
CA MET A 517 18.83 11.41 9.38
C MET A 517 17.87 12.58 9.21
N ALA A 518 18.30 13.60 8.46
CA ALA A 518 17.50 14.75 8.08
C ALA A 518 16.65 14.48 6.84
N ARG A 519 15.61 15.32 6.64
CA ARG A 519 14.89 15.40 5.36
C ARG A 519 15.77 16.02 4.28
N TYR A 520 15.67 15.53 3.05
CA TYR A 520 16.56 15.95 1.98
C TYR A 520 15.83 16.25 0.67
N ARG A 521 16.50 17.00 -0.21
CA ARG A 521 16.12 17.21 -1.60
C ARG A 521 17.26 16.80 -2.52
N ALA A 522 16.93 16.43 -3.76
CA ALA A 522 17.95 16.30 -4.80
C ALA A 522 18.40 17.69 -5.28
N SER A 523 19.68 17.82 -5.63
CA SER A 523 20.25 19.02 -6.27
C SER A 523 21.16 18.64 -7.42
N ARG A 524 21.00 19.34 -8.54
CA ARG A 524 21.85 19.23 -9.74
C ARG A 524 22.72 20.47 -9.95
N ASP A 525 22.72 21.38 -8.98
CA ASP A 525 23.59 22.57 -9.03
C ASP A 525 25.06 22.13 -8.99
N PRO A 526 25.91 22.54 -9.95
CA PRO A 526 27.33 22.18 -9.94
C PRO A 526 28.07 22.57 -8.65
N LEU A 527 27.68 23.65 -7.97
CA LEU A 527 28.27 24.08 -6.70
C LEU A 527 27.88 23.12 -5.56
N ASP A 528 26.61 22.72 -5.53
CA ASP A 528 26.13 21.73 -4.57
C ASP A 528 26.84 20.38 -4.78
N ILE A 529 26.97 19.94 -6.04
CA ILE A 529 27.68 18.69 -6.38
C ILE A 529 29.15 18.80 -5.94
N ALA A 530 29.84 19.90 -6.24
CA ALA A 530 31.24 20.08 -5.83
C ALA A 530 31.43 20.02 -4.31
N LEU A 531 30.43 20.46 -3.53
CA LEU A 531 30.49 20.56 -2.08
C LEU A 531 30.05 19.28 -1.37
N PHE A 532 28.95 18.65 -1.81
CA PHE A 532 28.30 17.55 -1.09
C PHE A 532 28.57 16.17 -1.66
N LYS A 533 29.07 16.05 -2.91
CA LYS A 533 29.37 14.75 -3.51
C LYS A 533 30.30 13.94 -2.60
N ASP A 534 29.97 12.67 -2.44
CA ASP A 534 30.86 11.71 -1.83
C ASP A 534 32.18 11.61 -2.64
N PRO A 535 33.36 11.78 -2.01
CA PRO A 535 34.64 11.72 -2.72
C PRO A 535 34.91 10.38 -3.41
N ASP A 536 34.27 9.30 -3.00
CA ASP A 536 34.46 7.97 -3.57
C ASP A 536 33.64 7.73 -4.85
N LEU A 537 32.76 8.67 -5.21
CA LEU A 537 32.00 8.60 -6.45
C LEU A 537 32.71 9.40 -7.54
N ASP A 538 33.14 8.70 -8.59
CA ASP A 538 33.83 9.30 -9.76
C ASP A 538 33.06 10.51 -10.29
N SER A 539 31.76 10.32 -10.54
CA SER A 539 30.83 11.39 -10.94
C SER A 539 29.41 11.07 -10.49
N VAL A 540 28.60 12.12 -10.31
CA VAL A 540 27.16 12.02 -10.01
C VAL A 540 26.43 13.12 -10.78
N ASP A 541 25.20 12.84 -11.20
CA ASP A 541 24.32 13.84 -11.83
C ASP A 541 23.55 14.67 -10.82
N GLU A 542 23.48 14.22 -9.56
CA GLU A 542 22.81 14.90 -8.46
C GLU A 542 23.39 14.50 -7.10
N VAL A 543 23.22 15.38 -6.11
CA VAL A 543 23.52 15.17 -4.68
C VAL A 543 22.27 15.39 -3.83
N TYR A 544 22.26 14.82 -2.61
CA TYR A 544 21.15 14.96 -1.68
C TYR A 544 21.54 15.88 -0.52
N ILE A 545 20.76 16.94 -0.34
CA ILE A 545 21.07 18.03 0.59
C ILE A 545 19.96 18.13 1.61
N ALA A 546 20.32 18.26 2.88
CA ALA A 546 19.37 18.46 3.95
C ALA A 546 18.56 19.74 3.70
N THR A 547 17.26 19.66 3.96
CA THR A 547 16.32 20.79 3.81
C THR A 547 16.17 21.61 5.09
N GLU A 548 16.56 21.02 6.22
CA GLU A 548 16.46 21.58 7.56
C GLU A 548 17.57 20.99 8.46
N PRO A 549 17.92 21.64 9.59
CA PRO A 549 18.94 21.15 10.51
C PRO A 549 18.43 20.05 11.47
N VAL A 550 17.20 19.57 11.25
CA VAL A 550 16.51 18.61 12.11
C VAL A 550 16.94 17.20 11.74
N VAL A 551 17.41 16.44 12.73
CA VAL A 551 17.80 15.03 12.60
C VAL A 551 16.98 14.22 13.58
N THR A 552 15.99 13.50 13.07
CA THR A 552 15.13 12.62 13.88
C THR A 552 15.56 11.16 13.72
N ASN A 553 15.36 10.34 14.75
CA ASN A 553 15.21 8.90 14.54
C ASN A 553 13.87 8.69 13.82
N GLN A 554 13.93 8.20 12.59
CA GLN A 554 12.75 8.02 11.77
C GLN A 554 12.64 6.61 11.21
N THR A 555 11.42 6.10 11.20
CA THR A 555 11.07 4.80 10.60
C THR A 555 10.25 5.07 9.35
N ALA A 556 10.76 4.61 8.20
CA ALA A 556 10.14 4.79 6.90
C ALA A 556 9.52 3.49 6.40
N ILE A 557 8.45 3.60 5.63
CA ILE A 557 7.85 2.49 4.90
C ILE A 557 7.77 2.79 3.41
N TRP A 558 8.32 1.90 2.61
CA TRP A 558 8.28 1.95 1.14
C TRP A 558 7.32 0.91 0.60
N GLY A 559 6.67 1.25 -0.52
CA GLY A 559 5.79 0.37 -1.27
C GLY A 559 6.47 -0.22 -2.50
N PRO A 560 5.85 -1.23 -3.13
CA PRO A 560 6.41 -1.89 -4.31
C PRO A 560 6.32 -1.06 -5.59
N VAL A 561 5.62 0.09 -5.56
CA VAL A 561 5.33 0.92 -6.73
C VAL A 561 5.71 2.37 -6.44
N ASP A 562 6.28 3.05 -7.43
CA ASP A 562 6.54 4.47 -7.35
C ASP A 562 5.21 5.26 -7.40
N ILE A 563 5.00 6.09 -6.39
CA ILE A 563 3.81 6.94 -6.22
C ILE A 563 4.16 8.44 -6.21
N HIS A 564 5.45 8.76 -6.19
CA HIS A 564 6.00 10.11 -6.20
C HIS A 564 7.14 10.20 -7.23
N PRO A 565 6.84 10.17 -8.54
CA PRO A 565 7.87 10.08 -9.59
C PRO A 565 8.85 11.26 -9.60
N GLU A 566 8.43 12.42 -9.09
CA GLU A 566 9.25 13.64 -8.99
C GLU A 566 10.03 13.75 -7.66
N ALA A 567 9.82 12.82 -6.72
CA ALA A 567 10.54 12.83 -5.45
C ALA A 567 12.02 12.42 -5.66
N PRO A 568 12.93 12.81 -4.74
CA PRO A 568 14.31 12.34 -4.77
C PRO A 568 14.38 10.80 -4.79
N LYS A 569 15.45 10.26 -5.39
CA LYS A 569 15.68 8.80 -5.31
C LYS A 569 15.72 8.35 -3.85
N GLY A 570 15.11 7.20 -3.59
CA GLY A 570 14.88 6.71 -2.23
C GLY A 570 13.58 7.20 -1.61
N GLU A 571 12.84 8.11 -2.25
CA GLU A 571 11.52 8.59 -1.78
C GLU A 571 10.40 8.42 -2.81
N THR A 572 10.70 7.94 -4.03
CA THR A 572 9.72 7.81 -5.11
C THR A 572 8.58 6.83 -4.82
N ASN A 573 8.82 5.85 -3.96
CA ASN A 573 7.85 4.87 -3.47
C ASN A 573 7.71 4.91 -1.94
N LEU A 574 8.11 6.01 -1.30
CA LEU A 574 7.93 6.19 0.14
C LEU A 574 6.45 6.43 0.44
N LEU A 575 5.86 5.60 1.30
CA LEU A 575 4.44 5.67 1.64
C LEU A 575 4.20 6.49 2.91
N PHE A 576 5.07 6.33 3.91
CA PHE A 576 4.93 6.99 5.20
C PHE A 576 6.27 7.06 5.95
N ARG A 577 6.35 7.99 6.90
CA ARG A 577 7.51 8.20 7.75
C ARG A 577 7.04 8.58 9.15
N ASN A 578 7.40 7.75 10.13
CA ASN A 578 7.24 8.05 11.54
C ASN A 578 8.51 8.72 12.07
N HIS A 579 8.36 9.80 12.83
CA HIS A 579 9.42 10.45 13.60
C HIS A 579 9.28 10.04 15.07
N LYS A 580 10.29 9.38 15.62
CA LYS A 580 10.24 8.75 16.94
C LYS A 580 9.96 9.76 18.05
N VAL A 581 9.01 9.40 18.92
CA VAL A 581 8.67 10.11 20.15
C VAL A 581 8.11 9.10 21.17
N PRO A 582 8.58 9.11 22.43
CA PRO A 582 9.76 9.80 22.93
C PRO A 582 11.09 9.20 22.44
N LEU A 583 12.15 9.99 22.55
CA LEU A 583 13.52 9.51 22.38
C LEU A 583 14.08 8.88 23.69
N THR A 584 15.06 7.98 23.55
CA THR A 584 15.87 7.46 24.65
C THR A 584 16.83 8.53 25.21
N ASP A 585 17.34 8.30 26.41
CA ASP A 585 18.38 9.15 26.99
C ASP A 585 19.65 9.20 26.13
N ILE A 586 20.05 8.10 25.49
CA ILE A 586 21.25 8.07 24.61
C ILE A 586 21.02 8.95 23.39
N GLU A 587 19.84 8.88 22.77
CA GLU A 587 19.48 9.70 21.61
C GLU A 587 19.49 11.20 21.95
N LEU A 588 19.02 11.57 23.14
CA LEU A 588 19.00 12.97 23.60
C LEU A 588 20.38 13.47 24.04
N THR A 589 21.15 12.64 24.76
CA THR A 589 22.37 13.08 25.45
C THR A 589 23.65 12.82 24.66
N VAL A 590 23.75 11.71 23.95
CA VAL A 590 24.94 11.32 23.17
C VAL A 590 24.81 11.80 21.73
N LEU A 591 23.65 11.60 21.10
CA LEU A 591 23.43 11.95 19.69
C LEU A 591 22.79 13.33 19.50
N ALA A 592 22.11 13.86 20.52
CA ALA A 592 21.35 15.12 20.46
C ALA A 592 20.29 15.16 19.35
N LEU A 593 19.64 14.02 19.08
CA LEU A 593 18.59 13.93 18.06
C LEU A 593 17.41 14.84 18.40
N ASP A 594 16.74 15.32 17.36
CA ASP A 594 15.48 16.04 17.47
C ASP A 594 14.34 15.04 17.63
N GLU A 595 13.47 15.28 18.61
CA GLU A 595 12.30 14.45 18.87
C GLU A 595 11.20 14.69 17.83
N GLY A 596 10.42 13.66 17.53
CA GLY A 596 9.22 13.78 16.72
C GLY A 596 8.13 14.67 17.35
N PRO A 597 7.06 15.00 16.60
CA PRO A 597 5.99 15.84 17.10
C PRO A 597 5.25 15.17 18.27
N ALA A 598 5.21 15.84 19.42
CA ALA A 598 4.60 15.32 20.65
C ALA A 598 3.21 15.91 20.97
N GLU A 599 2.80 16.97 20.26
CA GLU A 599 1.53 17.67 20.49
C GLU A 599 0.89 18.10 19.15
N GLY A 600 -0.43 18.28 19.15
CA GLY A 600 -1.21 18.79 18.01
C GLY A 600 -1.37 17.81 16.84
N ASP A 601 -1.87 18.32 15.72
CA ASP A 601 -2.25 17.50 14.55
C ASP A 601 -1.07 16.73 13.96
N ALA A 602 0.14 17.29 13.99
CA ALA A 602 1.34 16.61 13.52
C ALA A 602 1.67 15.37 14.36
N ALA A 603 1.46 15.43 15.68
CA ALA A 603 1.66 14.28 16.57
C ALA A 603 0.62 13.19 16.31
N LEU A 604 -0.65 13.58 16.10
CA LEU A 604 -1.71 12.65 15.76
C LEU A 604 -1.47 11.98 14.41
N ALA A 605 -1.04 12.73 13.39
CA ALA A 605 -0.71 12.17 12.07
C ALA A 605 0.49 11.21 12.16
N ASN A 606 1.50 11.54 12.95
CA ASN A 606 2.67 10.70 13.18
C ASN A 606 2.32 9.38 13.88
N ALA A 607 1.39 9.42 14.86
CA ALA A 607 0.95 8.25 15.63
C ALA A 607 -0.13 7.41 14.91
N ALA A 608 -0.94 8.01 14.03
CA ALA A 608 -2.01 7.32 13.29
C ALA A 608 -1.47 6.26 12.33
N GLY A 609 -0.25 6.45 11.82
CA GLY A 609 0.42 5.52 10.92
C GLY A 609 -0.21 5.49 9.52
N ILE A 610 -0.21 4.32 8.88
CA ILE A 610 -0.64 4.13 7.48
C ILE A 610 -1.46 2.86 7.31
N GLU A 611 -2.40 2.85 6.36
CA GLU A 611 -3.14 1.65 5.97
C GLU A 611 -2.47 0.91 4.81
N ILE A 612 -2.20 -0.39 4.99
CA ILE A 612 -1.61 -1.28 3.98
C ILE A 612 -2.34 -2.62 3.99
N GLU A 613 -2.84 -3.04 2.84
CA GLU A 613 -3.51 -4.35 2.66
C GLU A 613 -4.68 -4.59 3.63
N GLY A 614 -5.30 -3.50 4.08
CA GLY A 614 -6.36 -3.48 5.07
C GLY A 614 -5.88 -3.54 6.54
N PHE A 615 -4.61 -3.38 6.82
CA PHE A 615 -4.14 -3.22 8.20
C PHE A 615 -3.74 -1.77 8.42
N ARG A 616 -4.19 -1.15 9.51
CA ARG A 616 -3.59 0.12 9.94
C ARG A 616 -2.33 -0.18 10.73
N LEU A 617 -1.18 0.11 10.13
CA LEU A 617 0.15 -0.04 10.71
C LEU A 617 0.51 1.23 11.45
N GLY A 618 0.81 1.11 12.74
CA GLY A 618 1.40 2.18 13.53
C GLY A 618 2.82 1.83 13.94
N PHE A 619 3.66 2.84 14.15
CA PHE A 619 5.09 2.66 14.39
C PHE A 619 5.43 3.09 15.82
N ALA A 620 5.93 2.16 16.63
CA ALA A 620 6.37 2.38 18.00
C ALA A 620 7.80 1.86 18.14
N THR A 621 8.76 2.70 17.79
CA THR A 621 10.18 2.33 17.70
C THR A 621 10.83 2.37 19.08
N SER A 622 11.37 1.24 19.52
CA SER A 622 12.03 1.03 20.82
C SER A 622 11.17 1.23 22.07
N LEU A 623 11.69 0.78 23.23
CA LEU A 623 11.01 0.80 24.53
C LEU A 623 10.40 2.15 24.93
N PRO A 624 11.01 3.32 24.66
CA PRO A 624 10.39 4.59 25.02
C PRO A 624 9.03 4.82 24.36
N ALA A 625 8.78 4.28 23.16
CA ALA A 625 7.47 4.39 22.51
C ALA A 625 6.36 3.63 23.25
N PHE A 626 6.71 2.71 24.16
CA PHE A 626 5.76 1.88 24.90
C PHE A 626 5.34 2.55 26.23
N GLN A 627 5.12 3.86 26.19
CA GLN A 627 4.52 4.59 27.31
C GLN A 627 2.99 4.41 27.31
N TRP A 628 2.50 3.84 28.40
CA TRP A 628 1.07 3.60 28.60
C TRP A 628 0.43 4.65 29.51
N GLY A 629 1.19 5.21 30.45
CA GLY A 629 0.68 6.15 31.46
C GLY A 629 -0.18 5.51 32.56
N TYR A 630 -0.24 4.17 32.61
CA TYR A 630 -0.96 3.39 33.63
C TYR A 630 -0.45 1.93 33.66
N ASP A 631 -0.70 1.25 34.77
CA ASP A 631 -0.34 -0.16 34.99
C ASP A 631 -1.17 -1.11 34.10
N PHE A 632 -0.64 -2.31 33.83
CA PHE A 632 -1.30 -3.30 32.97
C PHE A 632 -2.79 -3.50 33.33
N GLY A 633 -3.67 -3.26 32.35
CA GLY A 633 -5.11 -3.43 32.52
C GLY A 633 -5.82 -2.38 33.39
N GLN A 634 -5.13 -1.35 33.89
CA GLN A 634 -5.66 -0.37 34.84
C GLN A 634 -5.82 1.03 34.23
N ARG A 635 -6.34 1.13 32.99
CA ARG A 635 -6.60 2.43 32.36
C ARG A 635 -7.68 3.21 33.13
N PRO A 636 -7.42 4.47 33.57
CA PRO A 636 -8.44 5.31 34.20
C PRO A 636 -9.63 5.61 33.28
N ALA A 637 -10.82 5.81 33.86
CA ALA A 637 -12.05 6.03 33.08
C ALA A 637 -12.06 7.38 32.33
N ASP A 638 -11.40 8.41 32.87
CA ASP A 638 -11.26 9.74 32.29
C ASP A 638 -9.97 9.91 31.45
N PHE A 639 -9.25 8.81 31.22
CA PHE A 639 -7.97 8.81 30.52
C PHE A 639 -8.11 9.37 29.10
N GLN A 640 -7.34 10.40 28.79
CA GLN A 640 -7.27 11.02 27.46
C GLN A 640 -6.06 10.44 26.71
N PRO A 641 -6.26 9.52 25.74
CA PRO A 641 -5.15 8.77 25.16
C PRO A 641 -4.15 9.64 24.39
N CYS A 642 -4.63 10.65 23.68
CA CYS A 642 -3.80 11.49 22.82
C CYS A 642 -3.52 12.90 23.38
N ALA A 643 -3.76 13.14 24.68
CA ALA A 643 -3.52 14.46 25.27
C ALA A 643 -2.03 14.85 25.32
N ASP A 644 -1.16 13.85 25.51
CA ASP A 644 0.30 13.98 25.43
C ASP A 644 0.83 12.67 24.87
N VAL A 645 1.23 12.66 23.60
CA VAL A 645 1.67 11.41 22.96
C VAL A 645 3.03 10.95 23.50
N ARG A 646 3.81 11.84 24.13
CA ARG A 646 5.10 11.46 24.75
C ARG A 646 4.88 10.48 25.91
N ALA A 647 3.84 10.72 26.71
CA ALA A 647 3.53 9.92 27.90
C ALA A 647 2.52 8.78 27.65
N ARG A 648 1.83 8.80 26.50
CA ARG A 648 0.65 7.95 26.24
C ARG A 648 0.58 7.44 24.80
N TYR A 649 1.74 7.22 24.18
CA TYR A 649 1.86 6.90 22.76
C TYR A 649 1.02 5.67 22.36
N MET A 650 1.16 4.55 23.08
CA MET A 650 0.44 3.31 22.78
C MET A 650 -1.08 3.46 22.90
N PRO A 651 -1.65 3.99 24.01
CA PRO A 651 -3.07 4.31 24.05
C PRO A 651 -3.54 5.27 22.93
N CYS A 652 -2.73 6.25 22.54
CA CYS A 652 -3.10 7.16 21.46
C CYS A 652 -3.21 6.43 20.12
N MET A 653 -2.24 5.59 19.78
CA MET A 653 -2.29 4.76 18.57
C MET A 653 -3.53 3.86 18.52
N ASP A 654 -3.90 3.23 19.64
CA ASP A 654 -5.13 2.42 19.75
C ASP A 654 -6.39 3.28 19.56
N ALA A 655 -6.41 4.50 20.09
CA ALA A 655 -7.53 5.43 19.89
C ALA A 655 -7.66 5.89 18.43
N LEU A 656 -6.54 5.96 17.69
CA LEU A 656 -6.47 6.27 16.27
C LEU A 656 -6.77 5.05 15.36
N GLY A 657 -7.04 3.88 15.97
CA GLY A 657 -7.48 2.67 15.27
C GLY A 657 -6.34 1.88 14.62
N VAL A 658 -5.12 1.97 15.14
CA VAL A 658 -4.02 1.11 14.71
C VAL A 658 -4.30 -0.36 15.06
N ASP A 659 -4.12 -1.25 14.09
CA ASP A 659 -4.30 -2.70 14.24
C ASP A 659 -2.98 -3.43 14.49
N VAL A 660 -1.92 -3.00 13.80
CA VAL A 660 -0.60 -3.64 13.78
C VAL A 660 0.42 -2.65 14.29
N VAL A 661 1.12 -3.01 15.36
CA VAL A 661 2.25 -2.22 15.86
C VAL A 661 3.54 -2.76 15.25
N ILE A 662 4.25 -1.88 14.54
CA ILE A 662 5.58 -2.13 14.02
C ILE A 662 6.58 -1.56 15.01
N GLN A 663 7.31 -2.47 15.65
CA GLN A 663 8.34 -2.20 16.63
C GLN A 663 9.70 -2.56 16.03
N ALA A 664 10.17 -1.75 15.09
CA ALA A 664 11.56 -1.84 14.66
C ALA A 664 12.44 -1.56 15.88
N GLU A 665 13.37 -2.47 16.19
CA GLU A 665 14.02 -2.47 17.50
C GLU A 665 15.55 -2.47 17.42
N ALA A 666 16.19 -1.51 18.09
CA ALA A 666 17.63 -1.42 18.27
C ALA A 666 17.93 -1.13 19.74
N ASN A 667 17.61 -2.11 20.58
CA ASN A 667 17.83 -2.08 22.02
C ASN A 667 19.32 -1.88 22.38
N PRO A 668 19.73 -0.69 22.86
CA PRO A 668 21.11 -0.48 23.28
C PRO A 668 21.30 -1.09 24.68
N GLY A 669 22.12 -2.14 24.75
CA GLY A 669 22.44 -2.84 25.98
C GLY A 669 22.32 -4.35 25.85
N ARG A 670 22.77 -5.06 26.89
CA ARG A 670 22.79 -6.53 26.95
C ARG A 670 21.40 -7.08 27.25
N TRP A 671 21.02 -8.21 26.64
CA TRP A 671 19.73 -8.89 26.90
C TRP A 671 19.61 -9.36 28.35
N ALA A 672 20.56 -10.16 28.82
CA ALA A 672 20.51 -10.73 30.17
C ALA A 672 21.21 -9.82 31.20
N THR A 673 20.66 -8.62 31.45
CA THR A 673 21.19 -7.68 32.46
C THR A 673 20.10 -7.02 33.31
N ASN A 674 20.49 -6.43 34.43
CA ASN A 674 19.61 -5.55 35.20
C ASN A 674 19.71 -4.12 34.66
N GLN A 675 18.55 -3.52 34.41
CA GLN A 675 18.38 -2.09 34.13
C GLN A 675 17.78 -1.39 35.35
N ALA A 676 17.58 -0.07 35.28
CA ALA A 676 17.00 0.72 36.37
C ALA A 676 15.65 0.18 36.88
N GLY A 677 14.87 -0.47 36.02
CA GLY A 677 13.57 -1.11 36.34
C GLY A 677 13.62 -2.60 36.69
N GLY A 678 14.80 -3.22 36.79
CA GLY A 678 14.95 -4.66 37.08
C GLY A 678 15.47 -5.46 35.88
N TRP A 679 15.05 -6.73 35.76
CA TRP A 679 15.56 -7.64 34.74
C TRP A 679 15.05 -7.33 33.34
N GLN A 680 15.97 -7.11 32.40
CA GLN A 680 15.67 -6.61 31.07
C GLN A 680 14.72 -7.51 30.24
N PRO A 681 14.85 -8.85 30.22
CA PRO A 681 13.90 -9.71 29.52
C PRO A 681 12.44 -9.61 30.02
N LEU A 682 12.22 -9.18 31.27
CA LEU A 682 10.88 -8.88 31.80
C LEU A 682 10.39 -7.51 31.34
N GLU A 683 11.26 -6.50 31.35
CA GLU A 683 10.95 -5.15 30.85
C GLU A 683 10.47 -5.18 29.39
N TRP A 684 11.10 -6.00 28.55
CA TRP A 684 10.72 -6.18 27.14
C TRP A 684 9.29 -6.65 26.91
N MET A 685 8.67 -7.29 27.89
CA MET A 685 7.27 -7.69 27.77
C MET A 685 6.30 -6.51 27.81
N LEU A 686 6.74 -5.33 28.28
CA LEU A 686 5.98 -4.07 28.21
C LEU A 686 5.68 -3.64 26.78
N SER A 687 6.57 -3.99 25.84
CA SER A 687 6.45 -3.61 24.44
C SER A 687 5.95 -4.75 23.57
N THR A 688 6.42 -5.98 23.82
CA THR A 688 6.05 -7.12 22.96
C THR A 688 4.73 -7.77 23.33
N TRP A 689 4.58 -8.26 24.56
CA TRP A 689 3.40 -9.04 24.96
C TRP A 689 2.24 -8.13 25.38
N ARG A 690 2.52 -7.10 26.19
CA ARG A 690 1.51 -6.16 26.67
C ARG A 690 0.73 -5.52 25.52
N THR A 691 1.37 -5.21 24.40
CA THR A 691 0.73 -4.63 23.21
C THR A 691 -0.50 -5.42 22.76
N VAL A 692 -0.43 -6.75 22.78
CA VAL A 692 -1.54 -7.61 22.33
C VAL A 692 -2.36 -8.22 23.47
N ALA A 693 -1.87 -8.14 24.71
CA ALA A 693 -2.50 -8.75 25.88
C ALA A 693 -3.21 -7.76 26.81
N ASP A 694 -2.84 -6.48 26.79
CA ASP A 694 -3.50 -5.47 27.63
C ASP A 694 -4.97 -5.33 27.20
N PRO A 695 -5.94 -5.53 28.12
CA PRO A 695 -7.36 -5.49 27.79
C PRO A 695 -7.87 -4.07 27.50
N THR A 696 -7.05 -3.05 27.75
CA THR A 696 -7.42 -1.64 27.54
C THR A 696 -7.17 -1.15 26.12
N VAL A 697 -6.48 -1.93 25.28
CA VAL A 697 -6.20 -1.63 23.86
C VAL A 697 -6.67 -2.78 22.97
N ARG A 698 -6.72 -2.53 21.66
CA ARG A 698 -7.29 -3.44 20.66
C ARG A 698 -6.30 -3.87 19.58
N PHE A 699 -5.01 -3.55 19.71
CA PHE A 699 -3.98 -4.00 18.77
C PHE A 699 -4.06 -5.50 18.54
N ARG A 700 -4.07 -5.91 17.28
CA ARG A 700 -4.18 -7.31 16.88
C ARG A 700 -2.82 -7.99 16.81
N TYR A 701 -1.81 -7.27 16.33
CA TYR A 701 -0.47 -7.81 16.13
C TYR A 701 0.61 -6.82 16.58
N ASN A 702 1.74 -7.35 17.03
CA ASN A 702 2.97 -6.61 17.26
C ASN A 702 4.13 -7.33 16.57
N VAL A 703 4.99 -6.59 15.88
CA VAL A 703 6.11 -7.11 15.08
C VAL A 703 7.40 -6.48 15.59
N THR A 704 8.26 -7.27 16.22
CA THR A 704 9.44 -6.79 16.95
C THR A 704 10.72 -7.43 16.41
N PRO A 705 11.27 -6.97 15.28
CA PRO A 705 12.59 -7.41 14.81
C PRO A 705 13.72 -6.66 15.54
N HIS A 706 14.61 -7.40 16.19
CA HIS A 706 15.79 -6.87 16.91
C HIS A 706 17.02 -6.72 16.01
N LEU A 707 17.66 -5.55 16.05
CA LEU A 707 19.06 -5.40 15.66
C LEU A 707 19.92 -6.11 16.72
N VAL A 708 20.91 -6.89 16.28
CA VAL A 708 21.84 -7.55 17.20
C VAL A 708 23.30 -7.38 16.77
N GLY A 709 24.22 -7.48 17.72
CA GLY A 709 25.65 -7.33 17.49
C GLY A 709 26.26 -6.11 18.16
N ASN A 710 27.58 -6.05 18.14
CA ASN A 710 28.36 -4.94 18.71
C ASN A 710 28.71 -3.92 17.62
N LEU A 711 28.30 -2.67 17.80
CA LEU A 711 28.80 -1.52 17.05
C LEU A 711 29.80 -0.78 17.93
N LEU A 712 31.09 -1.02 17.68
CA LEU A 712 32.16 -0.58 18.58
C LEU A 712 31.89 -1.12 20.00
N ASP A 713 31.70 -0.25 20.97
CA ASP A 713 31.39 -0.57 22.36
C ASP A 713 29.89 -0.54 22.69
N LEU A 714 29.04 -0.21 21.72
CA LEU A 714 27.59 -0.26 21.87
C LEU A 714 27.06 -1.65 21.52
N VAL A 715 26.42 -2.29 22.49
CA VAL A 715 25.80 -3.61 22.35
C VAL A 715 24.36 -3.44 21.86
N PHE A 716 23.96 -4.23 20.87
CA PHE A 716 22.57 -4.46 20.52
C PHE A 716 22.26 -5.94 20.70
N ASP A 717 21.23 -6.26 21.47
CA ASP A 717 20.92 -7.63 21.86
C ASP A 717 19.41 -7.84 22.05
N GLY A 718 18.95 -9.06 21.74
CA GLY A 718 17.62 -9.53 22.07
C GLY A 718 17.07 -10.64 21.20
N GLN A 719 15.75 -10.79 21.23
CA GLN A 719 15.02 -11.84 20.52
C GLN A 719 13.86 -11.26 19.71
N SER A 720 13.92 -11.43 18.40
CA SER A 720 12.83 -11.01 17.52
C SER A 720 11.55 -11.80 17.75
N ALA A 721 10.40 -11.14 17.72
CA ALA A 721 9.12 -11.77 17.99
C ALA A 721 7.98 -11.22 17.11
N ILE A 722 6.96 -12.04 16.92
CA ILE A 722 5.63 -11.59 16.46
C ILE A 722 4.61 -12.10 17.48
N THR A 723 3.84 -11.17 18.05
CA THR A 723 2.75 -11.49 18.97
C THR A 723 1.39 -11.14 18.38
N ALA A 724 0.36 -11.91 18.75
CA ALA A 724 -0.99 -11.73 18.27
C ALA A 724 -2.03 -11.87 19.39
N ARG A 725 -3.01 -10.96 19.38
CA ARG A 725 -4.08 -10.91 20.37
C ARG A 725 -4.95 -12.16 20.28
N GLY A 726 -5.18 -12.79 21.43
CA GLY A 726 -6.05 -13.98 21.53
C GLY A 726 -5.48 -15.25 20.90
N ALA A 727 -4.24 -15.22 20.40
CA ALA A 727 -3.62 -16.39 19.78
C ALA A 727 -3.50 -17.55 20.77
N GLN A 728 -3.67 -18.77 20.25
CA GLN A 728 -3.53 -20.02 21.00
C GLN A 728 -2.31 -20.81 20.51
N ALA A 729 -1.18 -20.11 20.33
CA ALA A 729 0.06 -20.75 19.91
C ALA A 729 0.59 -21.70 21.00
N PRO A 730 1.54 -22.59 20.67
CA PRO A 730 2.35 -23.27 21.66
C PRO A 730 2.96 -22.24 22.64
N LEU A 731 3.05 -22.62 23.91
CA LEU A 731 3.65 -21.78 24.94
C LEU A 731 5.09 -21.43 24.57
N ARG A 732 5.44 -20.14 24.66
CA ARG A 732 6.78 -19.60 24.44
C ARG A 732 7.08 -18.50 25.45
N HIS A 733 8.36 -18.23 25.66
CA HIS A 733 8.85 -17.17 26.54
C HIS A 733 10.15 -16.63 25.98
N TYR A 734 10.46 -15.37 26.29
CA TYR A 734 11.80 -14.85 26.13
C TYR A 734 12.78 -15.57 27.05
N VAL A 735 14.00 -15.80 26.59
CA VAL A 735 15.11 -16.32 27.40
C VAL A 735 15.35 -15.35 28.56
N GLY A 736 15.40 -15.88 29.77
CA GLY A 736 15.51 -15.14 31.03
C GLY A 736 14.17 -14.69 31.61
N ASN A 737 13.02 -15.04 31.03
CA ASN A 737 11.70 -14.54 31.46
C ASN A 737 10.95 -15.50 32.42
N LEU A 738 11.50 -16.69 32.71
CA LEU A 738 10.80 -17.66 33.57
C LEU A 738 10.83 -17.32 35.07
N GLU A 739 11.76 -16.47 35.50
CA GLU A 739 11.97 -16.13 36.92
C GLU A 739 11.56 -14.68 37.21
N PHE A 740 11.05 -14.43 38.42
CA PHE A 740 10.81 -13.11 38.99
C PHE A 740 11.47 -13.04 40.37
N GLU A 741 12.24 -11.98 40.61
CA GLU A 741 13.01 -11.77 41.84
C GLU A 741 12.48 -10.56 42.63
N PRO A 742 11.73 -10.79 43.73
CA PRO A 742 11.17 -9.70 44.54
C PRO A 742 12.25 -8.78 45.11
N GLY A 743 12.09 -7.47 44.96
CA GLY A 743 13.03 -6.45 45.42
C GLY A 743 14.17 -6.15 44.45
N VAL A 744 14.31 -6.93 43.37
CA VAL A 744 15.17 -6.63 42.22
C VAL A 744 14.32 -6.22 41.02
N ASP A 745 13.28 -6.99 40.73
CA ASP A 745 12.35 -6.69 39.65
C ASP A 745 11.22 -5.78 40.15
N LEU A 746 10.84 -4.79 39.33
CA LEU A 746 9.66 -3.99 39.61
C LEU A 746 8.42 -4.88 39.73
N GLU A 747 7.61 -4.65 40.76
CA GLU A 747 6.39 -5.45 41.00
C GLU A 747 5.43 -5.44 39.80
N ALA A 748 5.40 -4.33 39.05
CA ALA A 748 4.63 -4.19 37.81
C ALA A 748 5.03 -5.24 36.75
N TYR A 749 6.24 -5.82 36.81
CA TYR A 749 6.73 -6.82 35.88
C TYR A 749 6.32 -8.24 36.24
N ARG A 750 5.69 -8.46 37.41
CA ARG A 750 5.24 -9.80 37.83
C ARG A 750 4.32 -10.45 36.80
N VAL A 751 3.44 -9.67 36.16
CA VAL A 751 2.51 -10.18 35.14
C VAL A 751 3.22 -10.65 33.87
N PHE A 752 4.43 -10.15 33.61
CA PHE A 752 5.20 -10.44 32.42
C PHE A 752 5.93 -11.78 32.48
N GLN A 753 6.20 -12.27 33.68
CA GLN A 753 6.88 -13.55 33.90
C GLN A 753 6.16 -14.72 33.21
N GLY A 754 6.97 -15.64 32.69
CA GLY A 754 6.55 -16.97 32.30
C GLY A 754 6.03 -17.08 30.87
N GLU A 755 5.57 -18.28 30.53
CA GLU A 755 5.19 -18.63 29.16
C GLU A 755 3.86 -18.02 28.74
N LYS A 756 3.78 -17.57 27.49
CA LYS A 756 2.63 -16.91 26.89
C LYS A 756 2.23 -17.61 25.58
N ARG A 757 0.94 -17.54 25.23
CA ARG A 757 0.39 -18.13 23.98
C ARG A 757 0.34 -17.14 22.83
N GLU A 758 0.49 -15.86 23.15
CA GLU A 758 0.38 -14.76 22.21
C GLU A 758 1.58 -14.68 21.26
N PHE A 759 2.71 -15.32 21.59
CA PHE A 759 3.88 -15.42 20.69
C PHE A 759 3.62 -16.44 19.57
N ILE A 760 3.27 -15.93 18.40
CA ILE A 760 3.06 -16.76 17.20
C ILE A 760 4.38 -17.04 16.48
N ALA A 761 5.38 -16.16 16.63
CA ALA A 761 6.76 -16.38 16.20
C ALA A 761 7.74 -15.79 17.23
N LEU A 762 8.87 -16.45 17.45
CA LEU A 762 9.91 -16.02 18.38
C LEU A 762 11.26 -16.59 17.94
N ALA A 763 12.24 -15.73 17.72
CA ALA A 763 13.61 -16.10 17.45
C ALA A 763 14.29 -16.63 18.72
N PRO A 764 15.19 -17.61 18.63
CA PRO A 764 15.98 -18.02 19.77
C PRO A 764 17.01 -16.94 20.13
N TRP A 765 17.43 -16.92 21.39
CA TRP A 765 18.64 -16.20 21.79
C TRP A 765 19.90 -17.07 21.51
N VAL A 766 21.09 -16.55 21.80
CA VAL A 766 22.36 -17.24 21.49
C VAL A 766 22.52 -18.59 22.21
N VAL A 767 21.88 -18.74 23.37
CA VAL A 767 21.78 -19.97 24.17
C VAL A 767 20.33 -20.23 24.58
N PRO A 768 19.97 -21.49 24.89
CA PRO A 768 18.68 -21.80 25.52
C PRO A 768 18.50 -21.09 26.88
N ASP A 769 17.27 -21.11 27.39
CA ASP A 769 16.98 -20.51 28.68
C ASP A 769 17.73 -21.20 29.83
N ALA A 770 18.16 -20.40 30.81
CA ALA A 770 19.01 -20.81 31.92
C ALA A 770 18.83 -19.86 33.11
N PRO A 771 19.32 -20.20 34.31
CA PRO A 771 19.29 -19.28 35.45
C PRO A 771 19.94 -17.93 35.13
N ARG A 772 19.41 -16.83 35.67
CA ARG A 772 19.85 -15.45 35.34
C ARG A 772 21.37 -15.25 35.45
N ALA A 773 22.03 -15.91 36.41
CA ALA A 773 23.48 -15.81 36.60
C ALA A 773 24.27 -16.36 35.40
N GLU A 774 23.82 -17.46 34.80
CA GLU A 774 24.45 -18.06 33.62
C GLU A 774 24.20 -17.18 32.39
N LEU A 775 22.97 -16.67 32.22
CA LEU A 775 22.63 -15.76 31.14
C LEU A 775 23.45 -14.46 31.21
N ARG A 776 23.68 -13.90 32.41
CA ARG A 776 24.57 -12.74 32.62
C ARG A 776 26.00 -13.03 32.17
N ALA A 777 26.52 -14.22 32.45
CA ALA A 777 27.85 -14.62 32.02
C ALA A 777 27.95 -14.70 30.50
N VAL A 778 26.93 -15.27 29.84
CA VAL A 778 26.84 -15.30 28.36
C VAL A 778 26.76 -13.88 27.79
N ALA A 779 25.91 -13.02 28.35
CA ALA A 779 25.83 -11.62 27.92
C ALA A 779 27.15 -10.86 28.10
N ALA A 780 27.93 -11.16 29.14
CA ALA A 780 29.27 -10.61 29.31
C ALA A 780 30.28 -11.17 28.30
N ALA A 781 30.16 -12.44 27.90
CA ALA A 781 30.98 -13.03 26.87
C ALA A 781 30.70 -12.45 25.47
N LEU A 782 29.44 -12.12 25.17
CA LEU A 782 29.05 -11.48 23.91
C LEU A 782 29.53 -10.02 23.78
N ALA A 783 29.73 -9.34 24.92
CA ALA A 783 30.09 -7.92 24.97
C ALA A 783 31.41 -7.62 24.26
N PRO A 784 31.59 -6.44 23.66
CA PRO A 784 32.77 -6.14 22.86
C PRO A 784 34.05 -6.20 23.72
N GLY A 785 35.15 -6.67 23.14
CA GLY A 785 36.43 -6.78 23.86
C GLY A 785 36.45 -7.75 25.04
N SER A 786 35.47 -8.66 25.16
CA SER A 786 35.47 -9.73 26.17
C SER A 786 36.63 -10.70 25.98
N GLY A 787 37.14 -10.86 24.76
CA GLY A 787 38.14 -11.86 24.39
C GLY A 787 37.62 -13.29 24.41
N ASP A 788 36.32 -13.49 24.66
CA ASP A 788 35.67 -14.80 24.64
C ASP A 788 35.40 -15.26 23.20
N ALA A 789 35.24 -16.57 22.99
CA ALA A 789 34.85 -17.12 21.69
C ALA A 789 33.44 -16.68 21.25
N LEU A 790 32.58 -16.29 22.21
CA LEU A 790 31.26 -15.74 21.96
C LEU A 790 31.28 -14.24 21.64
N GLU A 791 32.43 -13.56 21.71
CA GLU A 791 32.47 -12.10 21.46
C GLU A 791 31.82 -11.76 20.11
N ASN A 792 30.75 -10.96 20.14
CA ASN A 792 29.97 -10.56 18.96
C ASN A 792 29.33 -11.70 18.14
N ASP A 793 29.25 -12.93 18.65
CA ASP A 793 28.67 -14.11 17.97
C ASP A 793 27.15 -14.20 18.12
N TYR A 794 26.45 -13.11 17.80
CA TYR A 794 24.99 -13.02 17.85
C TYR A 794 24.33 -13.74 16.66
N LEU A 795 23.08 -14.16 16.86
CA LEU A 795 22.29 -14.87 15.87
C LEU A 795 21.67 -13.91 14.83
N GLU A 796 21.95 -14.14 13.54
CA GLU A 796 21.14 -13.59 12.43
C GLU A 796 20.05 -14.58 12.02
N THR A 797 18.81 -14.11 11.98
CA THR A 797 17.64 -14.93 11.60
C THR A 797 16.46 -14.02 11.22
N ALA A 798 15.26 -14.59 11.07
CA ALA A 798 14.03 -13.84 10.93
C ALA A 798 12.86 -14.58 11.59
N VAL A 799 11.84 -13.81 11.97
CA VAL A 799 10.52 -14.33 12.37
C VAL A 799 9.47 -13.96 11.31
N TRP A 800 8.47 -14.81 11.10
CA TRP A 800 7.39 -14.48 10.16
C TRP A 800 6.03 -15.01 10.59
N ALA A 801 4.98 -14.36 10.12
CA ALA A 801 3.59 -14.79 10.32
C ALA A 801 2.67 -14.26 9.22
N ASP A 802 1.60 -15.00 8.97
CA ASP A 802 0.49 -14.54 8.14
C ASP A 802 -0.56 -13.81 8.99
N PHE A 803 -0.97 -12.63 8.54
CA PHE A 803 -1.99 -11.82 9.19
C PHE A 803 -3.34 -11.98 8.50
N THR A 804 -4.39 -12.05 9.32
CA THR A 804 -5.78 -12.23 8.90
C THR A 804 -6.62 -11.06 9.41
N ARG A 805 -7.65 -10.68 8.66
CA ARG A 805 -8.60 -9.63 9.05
C ARG A 805 -9.79 -10.19 9.82
#